data_AF-A0AAV9J9Q2-F1
#
_entry.id   AF-A0AAV9J9Q2-F1
#
_cell.length_a   1.000
_cell.length_b   1.000
_cell.length_c   1.000
_cell.angle_alpha   90.00
_cell.angle_beta   90.00
_cell.angle_gamma   90.00
#
_symmetry.space_group_name_H-M   'P 1'
#
loop_
_entity.id
_entity.type
_entity.pdbx_description
1 polymer ?
#
loop_
_entity_poly.entity_id
_entity_poly.type
_entity_poly.pdbx_seq_one_letter_code
_entity_poly.pdbx_strand_id
1 'polypeptide(L)'
;MAETAGLTPSQSNALLDILTHRETYGEIEDFKYPDAVYHYGPPFQDNVSNSQAPILQTLLSKFVLKLPGFRDVSPDFWKVRVQDLIQELAQAELSESYDKGVLGVRKTLATAVSALIEYPARGCLEGIEKELPDKSKKYDTSNPDDVLQSWRDTLQLLVYGDLVDELFEKAAETDDLSKHPSLVQAMHEFVVVNIASLMHYTLVLSPEGPTLLRMIQSVHNLLPYMAIRQALKIGNVATMLSAVMRVVLAKASMSSMTNWMGLTSGADEGMNLLQQIISQVLGWDKREMRKRAEKIEKDKDALPKPVREEIKDWLQRSREEHEECRKRSKEQDMSIVAVIMAMSSHSVELSDAQHATALEYLALSLGVRDRQEIVKVLCRRNPDHLTSAVRDGVDAYTPMIRNVHQAVNLSDTVWDFEQFLTDMLKMSKPSGGKGQEKPPSVEDYVDLLHRHQQSCHKFLHQVAKNGKEVTGWWRDYVHMATAQFKREGKANGGAQNAMEKAFAQLPEDDQKAVKDELAVYEKYLDDLHAASATRISAVIKRTHSTPYGPGAYLARWQHLMDTTVITPAKQKGPLRYGGSKSVKEEGRKDVDGNEAGFMTEQQVAKAVDEKTPDAPDVQRTLGLLGSRFREVLAGG
;
A
#
# COMPACT_ATOMS: atom_id res chain seq x y z
N MET A 1 -19.84 -45.64 -10.49
CA MET A 1 -18.98 -45.18 -9.39
C MET A 1 -19.01 -43.67 -9.45
N ALA A 2 -19.72 -43.02 -8.53
CA ALA A 2 -19.87 -41.57 -8.50
C ALA A 2 -18.53 -40.96 -8.03
N GLU A 3 -17.85 -40.22 -8.90
CA GLU A 3 -16.73 -39.39 -8.50
C GLU A 3 -17.22 -38.35 -7.49
N THR A 4 -16.45 -38.20 -6.42
CA THR A 4 -16.80 -37.45 -5.22
C THR A 4 -17.17 -35.99 -5.51
N ALA A 5 -18.37 -35.58 -5.06
CA ALA A 5 -18.88 -34.21 -5.11
C ALA A 5 -18.07 -33.17 -4.28
N GLY A 6 -17.01 -33.59 -3.59
CA GLY A 6 -16.14 -32.70 -2.82
C GLY A 6 -15.04 -32.03 -3.65
N LEU A 7 -14.47 -30.96 -3.10
CA LEU A 7 -13.20 -30.38 -3.55
C LEU A 7 -12.02 -31.16 -2.95
N THR A 8 -10.91 -31.23 -3.67
CA THR A 8 -9.64 -31.69 -3.09
C THR A 8 -9.08 -30.63 -2.12
N PRO A 9 -8.14 -30.97 -1.20
CA PRO A 9 -7.53 -29.98 -0.33
C PRO A 9 -6.89 -28.81 -1.09
N SER A 10 -6.25 -29.10 -2.22
CA SER A 10 -5.65 -28.08 -3.09
C SER A 10 -6.70 -27.19 -3.74
N GLN A 11 -7.81 -27.77 -4.22
CA GLN A 11 -8.93 -27.00 -4.79
C GLN A 11 -9.60 -26.11 -3.74
N SER A 12 -9.75 -26.60 -2.51
CA SER A 12 -10.29 -25.79 -1.41
C SER A 12 -9.39 -24.62 -1.06
N ASN A 13 -8.06 -24.82 -1.05
CA ASN A 13 -7.10 -23.75 -0.82
C ASN A 13 -7.13 -22.72 -1.96
N ALA A 14 -7.19 -23.17 -3.21
CA ALA A 14 -7.32 -22.28 -4.38
C ALA A 14 -8.62 -21.46 -4.33
N LEU A 15 -9.74 -22.08 -3.92
CA LEU A 15 -11.02 -21.40 -3.76
C LEU A 15 -10.93 -20.28 -2.71
N LEU A 16 -10.38 -20.58 -1.52
CA LEU A 16 -10.22 -19.56 -0.49
C LEU A 16 -9.24 -18.47 -0.90
N ASP A 17 -8.19 -18.81 -1.64
CA ASP A 17 -7.23 -17.83 -2.12
C ASP A 17 -7.86 -16.83 -3.10
N ILE A 18 -8.64 -17.31 -4.07
CA ILE A 18 -9.43 -16.48 -5.01
C ILE A 18 -10.36 -15.54 -4.24
N LEU A 19 -11.16 -16.10 -3.32
CA LEU A 19 -12.18 -15.37 -2.58
C LEU A 19 -11.57 -14.33 -1.65
N THR A 20 -10.51 -14.68 -0.93
CA THR A 20 -9.81 -13.76 -0.02
C THR A 20 -9.12 -12.65 -0.78
N HIS A 21 -8.49 -12.95 -1.93
CA HIS A 21 -7.87 -11.94 -2.79
C HIS A 21 -8.89 -10.90 -3.27
N ARG A 22 -10.05 -11.36 -3.78
CA ARG A 22 -11.11 -10.48 -4.28
C ARG A 22 -11.77 -9.66 -3.17
N GLU A 23 -12.07 -10.28 -2.04
CA GLU A 23 -12.78 -9.64 -0.92
C GLU A 23 -11.87 -8.64 -0.21
N THR A 24 -10.59 -8.97 0.04
CA THR A 24 -9.63 -8.04 0.65
C THR A 24 -9.55 -6.73 -0.13
N TYR A 25 -9.49 -6.83 -1.47
CA TYR A 25 -9.46 -5.64 -2.31
C TYR A 25 -10.80 -4.89 -2.30
N GLY A 26 -11.92 -5.62 -2.35
CA GLY A 26 -13.27 -5.07 -2.27
C GLY A 26 -13.48 -4.23 -1.01
N GLU A 27 -13.12 -4.77 0.16
CA GLU A 27 -13.23 -4.06 1.44
C GLU A 27 -12.39 -2.78 1.46
N ILE A 28 -11.19 -2.77 0.85
CA ILE A 28 -10.37 -1.56 0.73
C ILE A 28 -11.04 -0.53 -0.20
N GLU A 29 -11.64 -0.97 -1.30
CA GLU A 29 -12.32 -0.07 -2.24
C GLU A 29 -13.57 0.56 -1.65
N ASP A 30 -14.29 -0.13 -0.77
CA ASP A 30 -15.52 0.36 -0.14
C ASP A 30 -15.30 1.63 0.68
N PHE A 31 -14.09 1.87 1.20
CA PHE A 31 -13.71 3.11 1.89
C PHE A 31 -13.69 4.36 0.99
N LYS A 32 -13.98 4.24 -0.32
CA LYS A 32 -14.30 5.41 -1.15
C LYS A 32 -15.68 5.99 -0.84
N TYR A 33 -16.53 5.25 -0.13
CA TYR A 33 -17.88 5.66 0.28
C TYR A 33 -17.91 6.17 1.71
N PRO A 34 -18.58 7.32 1.98
CA PRO A 34 -18.60 7.93 3.31
C PRO A 34 -19.19 7.06 4.43
N ASP A 35 -20.08 6.13 4.07
CA ASP A 35 -20.80 5.26 4.99
C ASP A 35 -20.01 4.02 5.40
N ALA A 36 -18.96 3.64 4.65
CA ALA A 36 -18.16 2.44 4.92
C ALA A 36 -17.58 2.43 6.34
N VAL A 37 -17.09 3.57 6.83
CA VAL A 37 -16.54 3.68 8.19
C VAL A 37 -17.58 3.43 9.28
N TYR A 38 -18.87 3.69 9.01
CA TYR A 38 -19.98 3.50 9.96
C TYR A 38 -20.49 2.06 10.04
N HIS A 39 -20.17 1.24 9.03
CA HIS A 39 -20.49 -0.19 8.98
C HIS A 39 -19.28 -1.07 9.28
N TYR A 40 -18.16 -0.48 9.71
CA TYR A 40 -16.92 -1.19 10.00
C TYR A 40 -16.97 -1.95 11.33
N GLY A 41 -17.54 -1.33 12.37
CA GLY A 41 -17.57 -1.88 13.73
C GLY A 41 -16.43 -1.40 14.63
N PRO A 42 -16.15 -2.09 15.74
CA PRO A 42 -15.16 -1.63 16.72
C PRO A 42 -13.77 -1.48 16.08
N PRO A 43 -13.01 -0.41 16.41
CA PRO A 43 -13.24 0.54 17.52
C PRO A 43 -14.10 1.76 17.14
N PHE A 44 -14.59 1.85 15.91
CA PHE A 44 -15.34 3.01 15.43
C PHE A 44 -16.80 2.98 15.87
N GLN A 45 -17.47 1.82 15.76
CA GLN A 45 -18.85 1.63 16.23
C GLN A 45 -18.94 0.44 17.17
N ASP A 46 -19.47 0.65 18.38
CA ASP A 46 -19.59 -0.43 19.38
C ASP A 46 -20.77 -1.38 19.09
N ASN A 47 -21.76 -0.92 18.33
CA ASN A 47 -23.05 -1.58 18.13
C ASN A 47 -23.18 -2.36 16.82
N VAL A 48 -22.13 -2.38 15.98
CA VAL A 48 -22.11 -3.17 14.74
C VAL A 48 -21.57 -4.55 15.06
N SER A 49 -22.46 -5.56 15.04
CA SER A 49 -22.09 -6.95 15.29
C SER A 49 -21.47 -7.63 14.07
N ASN A 50 -21.92 -7.25 12.87
CA ASN A 50 -21.49 -7.84 11.60
C ASN A 50 -20.86 -6.73 10.74
N SER A 51 -19.54 -6.77 10.59
CA SER A 51 -18.80 -5.80 9.79
C SER A 51 -19.08 -5.98 8.30
N GLN A 52 -19.19 -4.88 7.56
CA GLN A 52 -19.14 -4.91 6.08
C GLN A 52 -17.71 -5.03 5.53
N ALA A 53 -16.69 -4.91 6.39
CA ALA A 53 -15.29 -5.13 6.06
C ALA A 53 -14.67 -6.18 7.02
N PRO A 54 -15.15 -7.44 7.01
CA PRO A 54 -14.79 -8.44 8.00
C PRO A 54 -13.30 -8.83 7.99
N ILE A 55 -12.62 -8.84 6.84
CA ILE A 55 -11.17 -9.12 6.76
C ILE A 55 -10.39 -7.98 7.43
N LEU A 56 -10.63 -6.73 7.02
CA LEU A 56 -9.95 -5.56 7.56
C LEU A 56 -10.23 -5.42 9.07
N GLN A 57 -11.49 -5.63 9.49
CA GLN A 57 -11.88 -5.59 10.89
C GLN A 57 -11.18 -6.69 11.70
N THR A 58 -11.08 -7.91 11.15
CA THR A 58 -10.35 -9.02 11.79
C THR A 58 -8.87 -8.67 11.96
N LEU A 59 -8.21 -8.15 10.92
CA LEU A 59 -6.81 -7.74 11.00
C LEU A 59 -6.59 -6.60 11.99
N LEU A 60 -7.46 -5.59 11.98
CA LEU A 60 -7.38 -4.47 12.91
C LEU A 60 -7.54 -4.94 14.36
N SER A 61 -8.56 -5.76 14.63
CA SER A 61 -8.90 -6.20 15.99
C SER A 61 -7.88 -7.17 16.58
N LYS A 62 -7.36 -8.10 15.78
CA LYS A 62 -6.36 -9.09 16.20
C LYS A 62 -4.97 -8.50 16.39
N PHE A 63 -4.56 -7.56 15.54
CA PHE A 63 -3.19 -7.07 15.53
C PHE A 63 -3.09 -5.61 15.98
N VAL A 64 -3.72 -4.69 15.24
CA VAL A 64 -3.49 -3.26 15.42
C VAL A 64 -3.99 -2.76 16.78
N LEU A 65 -5.20 -3.13 17.21
CA LEU A 65 -5.75 -2.72 18.51
C LEU A 65 -5.04 -3.34 19.71
N LYS A 66 -4.16 -4.32 19.48
CA LYS A 66 -3.40 -5.01 20.54
C LYS A 66 -1.95 -4.53 20.62
N LEU A 67 -1.51 -3.68 19.68
CA LEU A 67 -0.15 -3.13 19.67
C LEU A 67 0.16 -2.42 21.01
N PRO A 68 1.34 -2.66 21.62
CA PRO A 68 1.75 -1.95 22.82
C PRO A 68 1.79 -0.44 22.56
N GLY A 69 1.21 0.35 23.46
CA GLY A 69 0.98 1.78 23.29
C GLY A 69 -0.36 2.07 22.59
N PHE A 70 -0.57 1.55 21.39
CA PHE A 70 -1.79 1.85 20.63
C PHE A 70 -3.08 1.28 21.22
N ARG A 71 -2.99 0.15 21.95
CA ARG A 71 -4.11 -0.44 22.69
C ARG A 71 -4.72 0.49 23.75
N ASP A 72 -3.94 1.49 24.19
CA ASP A 72 -4.28 2.43 25.27
C ASP A 72 -4.69 3.82 24.72
N VAL A 73 -4.83 3.95 23.40
CA VAL A 73 -5.25 5.21 22.77
C VAL A 73 -6.68 5.57 23.17
N SER A 74 -6.95 6.88 23.27
CA SER A 74 -8.28 7.37 23.65
C SER A 74 -9.36 6.90 22.67
N PRO A 75 -10.60 6.63 23.13
CA PRO A 75 -11.70 6.31 22.23
C PRO A 75 -11.96 7.42 21.19
N ASP A 76 -11.73 8.69 21.57
CA ASP A 76 -11.85 9.86 20.70
C ASP A 76 -10.94 9.80 19.47
N PHE A 77 -9.75 9.18 19.60
CA PHE A 77 -8.85 8.97 18.47
C PHE A 77 -9.58 8.22 17.35
N TRP A 78 -10.29 7.14 17.67
CA TRP A 78 -11.02 6.34 16.70
C TRP A 78 -12.36 6.98 16.32
N LYS A 79 -13.21 7.22 17.33
CA LYS A 79 -14.63 7.57 17.15
C LYS A 79 -14.85 9.00 16.67
N VAL A 80 -13.85 9.86 16.82
CA VAL A 80 -13.92 11.26 16.38
C VAL A 80 -12.82 11.53 15.36
N ARG A 81 -11.54 11.41 15.72
CA ARG A 81 -10.46 11.91 14.84
C ARG A 81 -10.33 11.10 13.55
N VAL A 82 -10.10 9.79 13.67
CA VAL A 82 -9.88 8.91 12.51
C VAL A 82 -11.18 8.70 11.75
N GLN A 83 -12.32 8.51 12.43
CA GLN A 83 -13.63 8.37 11.79
C GLN A 83 -13.95 9.59 10.91
N ASP A 84 -13.87 10.80 11.45
CA ASP A 84 -14.21 12.03 10.71
C ASP A 84 -13.22 12.27 9.56
N LEU A 85 -11.92 11.97 9.75
CA LEU A 85 -10.93 12.09 8.68
C LEU A 85 -11.22 11.12 7.53
N ILE A 86 -11.55 9.86 7.84
CA ILE A 86 -11.94 8.87 6.82
C ILE A 86 -13.23 9.32 6.12
N GLN A 87 -14.24 9.70 6.89
CA GLN A 87 -15.53 10.15 6.37
C GLN A 87 -15.38 11.34 5.44
N GLU A 88 -14.58 12.35 5.81
CA GLU A 88 -14.41 13.56 5.01
C GLU A 88 -13.55 13.35 3.78
N LEU A 89 -12.52 12.50 3.85
CA LEU A 89 -11.77 12.08 2.67
C LEU A 89 -12.65 11.29 1.70
N ALA A 90 -13.57 10.46 2.22
CA ALA A 90 -14.56 9.78 1.41
C ALA A 90 -15.57 10.76 0.81
N GLN A 91 -16.12 11.71 1.59
CA GLN A 91 -17.05 12.75 1.13
C GLN A 91 -16.44 13.68 0.09
N ALA A 92 -15.15 13.97 0.19
CA ALA A 92 -14.40 14.73 -0.81
C ALA A 92 -14.43 14.07 -2.20
N GLU A 93 -14.76 12.77 -2.27
CA GLU A 93 -14.92 12.01 -3.52
C GLU A 93 -13.72 12.21 -4.45
N LEU A 94 -12.51 11.95 -3.93
CA LEU A 94 -11.29 12.05 -4.74
C LEU A 94 -11.45 11.22 -6.01
N SER A 95 -10.99 11.76 -7.14
CA SER A 95 -11.25 11.16 -8.45
C SER A 95 -10.69 9.75 -8.62
N GLU A 96 -11.38 8.95 -9.44
CA GLU A 96 -10.99 7.57 -9.75
C GLU A 96 -10.00 7.51 -10.93
N SER A 97 -9.24 6.42 -11.00
CA SER A 97 -8.39 6.14 -12.17
C SER A 97 -9.18 6.05 -13.47
N TYR A 98 -10.44 5.62 -13.39
CA TYR A 98 -11.36 5.60 -14.53
C TYR A 98 -11.51 6.99 -15.15
N ASP A 99 -11.79 8.00 -14.33
CA ASP A 99 -12.07 9.37 -14.79
C ASP A 99 -10.80 10.09 -15.27
N LYS A 100 -9.69 9.84 -14.58
CA LYS A 100 -8.38 10.42 -14.93
C LYS A 100 -7.75 9.82 -16.18
N GLY A 101 -8.19 8.63 -16.60
CA GLY A 101 -7.56 7.93 -17.72
C GLY A 101 -6.21 7.27 -17.40
N VAL A 102 -5.78 7.27 -16.13
CA VAL A 102 -4.49 6.74 -15.64
C VAL A 102 -4.61 6.08 -14.26
N LEU A 103 -3.69 5.16 -13.95
CA LEU A 103 -3.51 4.63 -12.60
C LEU A 103 -2.91 5.72 -11.71
N GLY A 104 -3.59 6.12 -10.64
CA GLY A 104 -3.07 7.15 -9.72
C GLY A 104 -2.48 6.54 -8.46
N VAL A 105 -1.64 7.30 -7.75
CA VAL A 105 -0.99 6.90 -6.48
C VAL A 105 -1.94 6.19 -5.50
N ARG A 106 -3.17 6.67 -5.32
CA ARG A 106 -4.16 6.04 -4.41
C ARG A 106 -4.51 4.61 -4.86
N LYS A 107 -4.73 4.39 -6.16
CA LYS A 107 -5.02 3.05 -6.70
C LYS A 107 -3.80 2.15 -6.54
N THR A 108 -2.62 2.63 -6.91
CA THR A 108 -1.34 1.93 -6.75
C THR A 108 -1.11 1.45 -5.32
N LEU A 109 -1.27 2.35 -4.33
CA LEU A 109 -1.11 2.02 -2.91
C LEU A 109 -2.20 1.07 -2.40
N ALA A 110 -3.46 1.29 -2.76
CA ALA A 110 -4.57 0.41 -2.36
C ALA A 110 -4.36 -1.03 -2.86
N THR A 111 -3.96 -1.20 -4.12
CA THR A 111 -3.66 -2.53 -4.69
C THR A 111 -2.41 -3.17 -4.07
N ALA A 112 -1.39 -2.38 -3.75
CA ALA A 112 -0.18 -2.89 -3.08
C ALA A 112 -0.51 -3.39 -1.67
N VAL A 113 -1.27 -2.60 -0.90
CA VAL A 113 -1.73 -2.98 0.44
C VAL A 113 -2.58 -4.24 0.36
N SER A 114 -3.54 -4.32 -0.56
CA SER A 114 -4.38 -5.51 -0.76
C SER A 114 -3.54 -6.76 -1.00
N ALA A 115 -2.57 -6.70 -1.91
CA ALA A 115 -1.72 -7.83 -2.26
C ALA A 115 -0.78 -8.26 -1.12
N LEU A 116 -0.54 -7.42 -0.12
CA LEU A 116 0.29 -7.74 1.04
C LEU A 116 -0.54 -8.25 2.22
N ILE A 117 -1.67 -7.61 2.55
CA ILE A 117 -2.45 -7.94 3.75
C ILE A 117 -3.31 -9.20 3.58
N GLU A 118 -3.54 -9.66 2.35
CA GLU A 118 -4.23 -10.93 2.10
C GLU A 118 -3.49 -12.15 2.69
N TYR A 119 -2.16 -12.09 2.87
CA TYR A 119 -1.38 -13.17 3.47
C TYR A 119 -1.70 -13.38 4.95
N PRO A 120 -1.57 -12.35 5.83
CA PRO A 120 -2.02 -12.50 7.21
C PRO A 120 -3.54 -12.67 7.32
N ALA A 121 -4.35 -12.18 6.36
CA ALA A 121 -5.77 -12.47 6.31
C ALA A 121 -6.05 -13.97 6.17
N ARG A 122 -5.49 -14.62 5.12
CA ARG A 122 -5.58 -16.08 4.94
C ARG A 122 -5.06 -16.84 6.16
N GLY A 123 -3.91 -16.43 6.69
CA GLY A 123 -3.34 -17.03 7.90
C GLY A 123 -4.29 -16.95 9.10
N CYS A 124 -5.06 -15.87 9.25
CA CYS A 124 -6.07 -15.72 10.32
C CYS A 124 -7.35 -16.53 10.09
N LEU A 125 -7.69 -16.80 8.84
CA LEU A 125 -8.91 -17.53 8.44
C LEU A 125 -8.72 -19.05 8.48
N GLU A 126 -7.55 -19.53 8.05
CA GLU A 126 -7.24 -20.95 7.92
C GLU A 126 -6.34 -21.48 9.03
N GLY A 127 -5.50 -20.61 9.61
CA GLY A 127 -4.38 -21.04 10.43
C GLY A 127 -3.28 -21.72 9.60
N ILE A 128 -2.11 -21.88 10.20
CA ILE A 128 -0.96 -22.55 9.60
C ILE A 128 -0.95 -24.00 10.07
N GLU A 129 -0.90 -24.98 9.17
CA GLU A 129 -0.77 -26.38 9.56
C GLU A 129 0.56 -26.63 10.28
N LYS A 130 0.55 -27.41 11.36
CA LYS A 130 1.73 -27.66 12.18
C LYS A 130 2.67 -28.65 11.50
N GLU A 131 3.82 -28.16 11.06
CA GLU A 131 4.90 -28.94 10.45
C GLU A 131 6.24 -28.42 10.98
N LEU A 132 6.64 -28.86 12.18
CA LEU A 132 7.86 -28.34 12.82
C LEU A 132 9.13 -28.83 12.09
N PRO A 133 10.11 -27.93 11.85
CA PRO A 133 11.37 -28.30 11.20
C PRO A 133 12.27 -29.14 12.11
N ASP A 134 13.26 -29.80 11.51
CA ASP A 134 14.35 -30.44 12.24
C ASP A 134 15.22 -29.38 12.94
N LYS A 135 15.27 -29.43 14.28
CA LYS A 135 16.07 -28.50 15.10
C LYS A 135 17.57 -28.54 14.81
N SER A 136 18.08 -29.62 14.21
CA SER A 136 19.50 -29.79 13.89
C SER A 136 19.90 -29.20 12.53
N LYS A 137 18.91 -28.82 11.71
CA LYS A 137 19.15 -28.26 10.37
C LYS A 137 19.94 -26.96 10.44
N LYS A 138 20.92 -26.83 9.55
CA LYS A 138 21.68 -25.61 9.32
C LYS A 138 21.29 -25.01 7.97
N TYR A 139 21.33 -23.69 7.89
CA TYR A 139 20.95 -22.94 6.70
C TYR A 139 22.15 -22.14 6.21
N ASP A 140 22.35 -22.09 4.90
CA ASP A 140 23.37 -21.27 4.26
C ASP A 140 22.69 -20.11 3.51
N THR A 141 23.06 -18.86 3.83
CA THR A 141 22.49 -17.67 3.18
C THR A 141 22.87 -17.56 1.70
N SER A 142 23.93 -18.25 1.27
CA SER A 142 24.33 -18.33 -0.14
C SER A 142 23.59 -19.43 -0.91
N ASN A 143 22.88 -20.32 -0.22
CA ASN A 143 22.07 -21.37 -0.83
C ASN A 143 20.60 -20.92 -0.93
N PRO A 144 20.07 -20.68 -2.14
CA PRO A 144 18.70 -20.21 -2.32
C PRO A 144 17.63 -21.13 -1.75
N ASP A 145 17.85 -22.45 -1.77
CA ASP A 145 16.89 -23.42 -1.25
C ASP A 145 16.80 -23.33 0.28
N ASP A 146 17.93 -23.09 0.95
CA ASP A 146 17.95 -22.85 2.39
C ASP A 146 17.28 -21.53 2.74
N VAL A 147 17.54 -20.46 1.97
CA VAL A 147 16.87 -19.16 2.19
C VAL A 147 15.35 -19.28 2.01
N LEU A 148 14.88 -19.94 0.96
CA LEU A 148 13.46 -20.21 0.74
C LEU A 148 12.83 -21.05 1.86
N GLN A 149 13.49 -22.13 2.26
CA GLN A 149 12.96 -23.03 3.28
C GLN A 149 13.00 -22.40 4.68
N SER A 150 13.99 -21.53 4.95
CA SER A 150 14.13 -20.83 6.23
C SER A 150 12.92 -19.98 6.58
N TRP A 151 12.24 -19.38 5.60
CA TRP A 151 11.00 -18.64 5.81
C TRP A 151 9.88 -19.53 6.34
N ARG A 152 9.66 -20.71 5.72
CA ARG A 152 8.65 -21.68 6.16
C ARG A 152 8.95 -22.19 7.57
N ASP A 153 10.19 -22.59 7.81
CA ASP A 153 10.65 -23.15 9.08
C ASP A 153 10.56 -22.09 10.21
N THR A 154 10.86 -20.83 9.90
CA THR A 154 10.69 -19.70 10.81
C THR A 154 9.23 -19.49 11.17
N LEU A 155 8.31 -19.47 10.20
CA LEU A 155 6.87 -19.33 10.49
C LEU A 155 6.38 -20.44 11.43
N GLN A 156 6.82 -21.68 11.21
CA GLN A 156 6.47 -22.82 12.06
C GLN A 156 6.95 -22.63 13.50
N LEU A 157 8.19 -22.16 13.69
CA LEU A 157 8.75 -21.96 15.02
C LEU A 157 8.24 -20.68 15.70
N LEU A 158 7.83 -19.65 14.96
CA LEU A 158 7.14 -18.48 15.51
C LEU A 158 5.73 -18.82 16.02
N VAL A 159 5.01 -19.70 15.31
CA VAL A 159 3.63 -20.08 15.65
C VAL A 159 3.59 -21.21 16.67
N TYR A 160 4.41 -22.24 16.51
CA TYR A 160 4.33 -23.48 17.30
C TYR A 160 5.57 -23.76 18.16
N GLY A 161 6.64 -23.00 18.01
CA GLY A 161 7.90 -23.17 18.73
C GLY A 161 8.21 -22.05 19.73
N ASP A 162 9.50 -21.89 20.00
CA ASP A 162 10.12 -20.99 20.99
C ASP A 162 10.91 -19.85 20.32
N LEU A 163 10.88 -19.73 18.98
CA LEU A 163 11.72 -18.79 18.24
C LEU A 163 11.47 -17.33 18.61
N VAL A 164 10.26 -16.96 19.04
CA VAL A 164 9.99 -15.61 19.55
C VAL A 164 10.92 -15.31 20.74
N ASP A 165 10.95 -16.17 21.75
CA ASP A 165 11.77 -15.95 22.94
C ASP A 165 13.26 -15.95 22.58
N GLU A 166 13.71 -16.90 21.75
CA GLU A 166 15.10 -16.96 21.28
C GLU A 166 15.54 -15.69 20.55
N LEU A 167 14.68 -15.10 19.69
CA LEU A 167 14.98 -13.86 18.98
C LEU A 167 15.17 -12.69 19.94
N PHE A 168 14.28 -12.54 20.93
CA PHE A 168 14.35 -11.47 21.91
C PHE A 168 15.55 -11.62 22.84
N GLU A 169 15.86 -12.84 23.29
CA GLU A 169 17.04 -13.14 24.08
C GLU A 169 18.32 -12.83 23.30
N LYS A 170 18.41 -13.32 22.05
CA LYS A 170 19.61 -13.13 21.24
C LYS A 170 19.85 -11.68 20.85
N ALA A 171 18.78 -10.94 20.55
CA ALA A 171 18.87 -9.50 20.30
C ALA A 171 19.40 -8.74 21.52
N ALA A 172 19.09 -9.17 22.75
CA ALA A 172 19.66 -8.56 23.96
C ALA A 172 21.16 -8.85 24.14
N GLU A 173 21.66 -9.97 23.61
CA GLU A 173 23.07 -10.36 23.68
C GLU A 173 23.94 -9.61 22.68
N THR A 174 23.48 -9.44 21.44
CA THR A 174 24.31 -8.89 20.35
C THR A 174 23.48 -8.17 19.30
N ASP A 175 24.07 -7.17 18.65
CA ASP A 175 23.55 -6.49 17.45
C ASP A 175 24.14 -7.04 16.15
N ASP A 176 24.85 -8.17 16.21
CA ASP A 176 25.61 -8.75 15.10
C ASP A 176 24.87 -9.97 14.58
N LEU A 177 24.21 -9.80 13.43
CA LEU A 177 23.41 -10.85 12.80
C LEU A 177 24.18 -12.15 12.58
N SER A 178 25.50 -12.09 12.34
CA SER A 178 26.34 -13.28 12.11
C SER A 178 26.42 -14.22 13.33
N LYS A 179 26.08 -13.71 14.53
CA LYS A 179 26.05 -14.47 15.77
C LYS A 179 24.68 -15.06 16.10
N HIS A 180 23.64 -14.76 15.32
CA HIS A 180 22.33 -15.39 15.46
C HIS A 180 22.33 -16.82 14.89
N PRO A 181 21.36 -17.68 15.26
CA PRO A 181 21.21 -19.00 14.65
C PRO A 181 21.14 -18.92 13.12
N SER A 182 21.69 -19.92 12.42
CA SER A 182 21.72 -19.92 10.94
C SER A 182 20.34 -19.77 10.29
N LEU A 183 19.29 -20.31 10.92
CA LEU A 183 17.89 -20.11 10.52
C LEU A 183 17.53 -18.61 10.47
N VAL A 184 17.88 -17.85 11.51
CA VAL A 184 17.58 -16.42 11.62
C VAL A 184 18.35 -15.62 10.58
N GLN A 185 19.60 -16.00 10.29
CA GLN A 185 20.40 -15.36 9.24
C GLN A 185 19.77 -15.59 7.85
N ALA A 186 19.37 -16.82 7.53
CA ALA A 186 18.70 -17.16 6.28
C ALA A 186 17.32 -16.49 6.16
N MET A 187 16.56 -16.41 7.25
CA MET A 187 15.28 -15.68 7.28
C MET A 187 15.49 -14.17 7.04
N HIS A 188 16.54 -13.56 7.60
CA HIS A 188 16.87 -12.15 7.34
C HIS A 188 17.17 -11.94 5.85
N GLU A 189 17.93 -12.84 5.23
CA GLU A 189 18.22 -12.74 3.79
C GLU A 189 16.95 -12.85 2.94
N PHE A 190 16.03 -13.77 3.29
CA PHE A 190 14.72 -13.86 2.64
C PHE A 190 13.94 -12.53 2.75
N VAL A 191 13.89 -11.94 3.95
CA VAL A 191 13.19 -10.67 4.20
C VAL A 191 13.85 -9.52 3.43
N VAL A 192 15.17 -9.42 3.43
CA VAL A 192 15.93 -8.39 2.70
C VAL A 192 15.63 -8.45 1.20
N VAL A 193 15.69 -9.64 0.60
CA VAL A 193 15.42 -9.82 -0.83
C VAL A 193 13.98 -9.41 -1.18
N ASN A 194 12.99 -9.74 -0.35
CA ASN A 194 11.59 -9.35 -0.60
C ASN A 194 11.37 -7.84 -0.39
N ILE A 195 11.96 -7.22 0.64
CA ILE A 195 11.88 -5.75 0.83
C ILE A 195 12.54 -5.03 -0.35
N ALA A 196 13.73 -5.47 -0.78
CA ALA A 196 14.42 -4.92 -1.94
C ALA A 196 13.56 -5.00 -3.20
N SER A 197 12.89 -6.14 -3.39
CA SER A 197 11.97 -6.38 -4.51
C SER A 197 10.77 -5.45 -4.49
N LEU A 198 10.16 -5.26 -3.31
CA LEU A 198 9.06 -4.31 -3.13
C LEU A 198 9.50 -2.87 -3.39
N MET A 199 10.67 -2.45 -2.87
CA MET A 199 11.22 -1.11 -3.09
C MET A 199 11.52 -0.88 -4.57
N HIS A 200 12.23 -1.79 -5.22
CA HIS A 200 12.56 -1.72 -6.64
C HIS A 200 11.30 -1.63 -7.49
N TYR A 201 10.35 -2.53 -7.28
CA TYR A 201 9.11 -2.51 -8.05
C TYR A 201 8.33 -1.21 -7.82
N THR A 202 8.17 -0.77 -6.58
CA THR A 202 7.40 0.44 -6.26
C THR A 202 8.03 1.70 -6.84
N LEU A 203 9.36 1.87 -6.71
CA LEU A 203 10.04 3.12 -7.01
C LEU A 203 10.56 3.20 -8.45
N VAL A 204 10.82 2.07 -9.10
CA VAL A 204 11.45 1.99 -10.42
C VAL A 204 10.48 1.49 -11.49
N LEU A 205 9.79 0.37 -11.21
CA LEU A 205 8.98 -0.32 -12.21
C LEU A 205 7.55 0.19 -12.29
N SER A 206 6.93 0.52 -11.15
CA SER A 206 5.55 0.98 -11.14
C SER A 206 5.40 2.28 -11.96
N PRO A 207 4.30 2.47 -12.69
CA PRO A 207 4.09 3.70 -13.48
C PRO A 207 4.24 4.98 -12.65
N GLU A 208 3.76 4.94 -11.40
CA GLU A 208 3.80 6.06 -10.45
C GLU A 208 5.13 6.19 -9.67
N GLY A 209 6.11 5.30 -9.90
CA GLY A 209 7.41 5.30 -9.23
C GLY A 209 8.14 6.65 -9.26
N PRO A 210 8.22 7.35 -10.42
CA PRO A 210 8.84 8.68 -10.50
C PRO A 210 8.13 9.73 -9.63
N THR A 211 6.80 9.69 -9.60
CA THR A 211 5.98 10.57 -8.75
C THR A 211 6.24 10.27 -7.27
N LEU A 212 6.27 9.00 -6.87
CA LEU A 212 6.58 8.58 -5.51
C LEU A 212 7.98 9.03 -5.07
N LEU A 213 9.01 8.81 -5.90
CA LEU A 213 10.39 9.24 -5.60
C LEU A 213 10.48 10.76 -5.41
N ARG A 214 9.81 11.53 -6.26
CA ARG A 214 9.74 12.99 -6.14
C ARG A 214 9.05 13.42 -4.85
N MET A 215 7.92 12.81 -4.49
CA MET A 215 7.22 13.10 -3.24
C MET A 215 8.08 12.77 -2.02
N ILE A 216 8.76 11.62 -2.00
CA ILE A 216 9.66 11.23 -0.91
C ILE A 216 10.82 12.22 -0.82
N GLN A 217 11.45 12.59 -1.94
CA GLN A 217 12.52 13.58 -1.98
C GLN A 217 12.05 14.95 -1.45
N SER A 218 10.86 15.39 -1.84
CA SER A 218 10.28 16.65 -1.39
C SER A 218 10.04 16.66 0.12
N VAL A 219 9.47 15.60 0.69
CA VAL A 219 9.29 15.47 2.14
C VAL A 219 10.64 15.41 2.85
N HIS A 220 11.57 14.59 2.35
CA HIS A 220 12.91 14.44 2.91
C HIS A 220 13.65 15.79 2.99
N ASN A 221 13.55 16.63 1.96
CA ASN A 221 14.20 17.96 1.94
C ASN A 221 13.56 18.98 2.88
N LEU A 222 12.28 18.81 3.24
CA LEU A 222 11.57 19.73 4.12
C LEU A 222 11.66 19.33 5.61
N LEU A 223 12.11 18.11 5.91
CA LEU A 223 12.23 17.63 7.29
C LEU A 223 13.42 18.28 8.00
N PRO A 224 13.23 18.88 9.19
CA PRO A 224 14.30 19.52 9.93
C PRO A 224 15.03 18.54 10.84
N TYR A 225 15.77 17.61 10.23
CA TYR A 225 16.47 16.56 10.96
C TYR A 225 17.32 17.12 12.12
N MET A 226 18.04 18.23 11.91
CA MET A 226 18.83 18.85 12.97
C MET A 226 18.00 19.30 14.17
N ALA A 227 16.85 19.94 13.95
CA ALA A 227 15.98 20.41 15.04
C ALA A 227 15.35 19.24 15.80
N ILE A 228 14.86 18.23 15.07
CA ILE A 228 14.32 17.00 15.66
C ILE A 228 15.38 16.31 16.50
N ARG A 229 16.58 16.13 15.95
CA ARG A 229 17.72 15.52 16.64
C ARG A 229 18.15 16.30 17.88
N GLN A 230 18.12 17.63 17.83
CA GLN A 230 18.44 18.47 18.99
C GLN A 230 17.40 18.34 20.10
N ALA A 231 16.11 18.26 19.74
CA ALA A 231 15.04 18.01 20.70
C ALA A 231 15.18 16.64 21.37
N LEU A 232 15.51 15.60 20.60
CA LEU A 232 15.69 14.23 21.11
C LEU A 232 16.89 14.07 22.07
N LYS A 233 17.89 14.95 21.98
CA LYS A 233 19.06 14.97 22.90
C LYS A 233 18.71 15.47 24.30
N ILE A 234 17.51 16.01 24.53
CA ILE A 234 17.08 16.47 25.86
C ILE A 234 16.94 15.27 26.79
N GLY A 235 17.65 15.29 27.92
CA GLY A 235 17.69 14.15 28.85
C GLY A 235 16.37 13.89 29.61
N ASN A 236 15.58 14.93 29.90
CA ASN A 236 14.26 14.75 30.52
C ASN A 236 13.21 14.41 29.45
N VAL A 237 12.56 13.26 29.57
CA VAL A 237 11.60 12.74 28.58
C VAL A 237 10.41 13.67 28.36
N ALA A 238 9.84 14.27 29.42
CA ALA A 238 8.67 15.14 29.26
C ALA A 238 9.02 16.43 28.50
N THR A 239 10.18 17.02 28.83
CA THR A 239 10.72 18.19 28.11
C THR A 239 11.11 17.84 26.67
N MET A 240 11.70 16.66 26.46
CA MET A 240 12.06 16.13 25.14
C MET A 240 10.83 15.96 24.26
N LEU A 241 9.79 15.26 24.74
CA LEU A 241 8.50 15.11 24.06
C LEU A 241 7.88 16.47 23.74
N SER A 242 7.85 17.39 24.71
CA SER A 242 7.34 18.74 24.50
C SER A 242 8.11 19.50 23.41
N ALA A 243 9.43 19.32 23.35
CA ALA A 243 10.28 19.94 22.35
C ALA A 243 10.05 19.33 20.95
N VAL A 244 9.97 18.00 20.84
CA VAL A 244 9.66 17.30 19.57
C VAL A 244 8.26 17.71 19.08
N MET A 245 7.27 17.71 19.96
CA MET A 245 5.91 18.13 19.64
C MET A 245 5.84 19.60 19.23
N ARG A 246 6.69 20.45 19.79
CA ARG A 246 6.81 21.85 19.36
C ARG A 246 7.46 21.97 17.98
N VAL A 247 8.43 21.14 17.63
CA VAL A 247 9.02 21.15 16.28
C VAL A 247 7.99 20.73 15.23
N VAL A 248 7.20 19.69 15.50
CA VAL A 248 6.29 19.10 14.50
C VAL A 248 4.91 19.74 14.48
N LEU A 249 4.32 20.02 15.65
CA LEU A 249 2.90 20.40 15.80
C LEU A 249 2.68 21.83 16.30
N ALA A 250 3.73 22.61 16.58
CA ALA A 250 3.53 24.03 16.85
C ALA A 250 3.03 24.71 15.58
N LYS A 251 1.96 25.49 15.72
CA LYS A 251 1.44 26.30 14.63
C LYS A 251 2.46 27.39 14.33
N ALA A 252 2.79 27.58 13.06
CA ALA A 252 3.72 28.61 12.66
C ALA A 252 3.13 30.00 12.95
N SER A 253 3.96 30.89 13.50
CA SER A 253 3.71 32.33 13.53
C SER A 253 4.21 32.98 12.25
N MET A 254 3.72 34.20 11.93
CA MET A 254 4.22 34.99 10.79
C MET A 254 5.75 35.13 10.76
N SER A 255 6.43 35.16 11.92
CA SER A 255 7.90 35.28 12.01
C SER A 255 8.65 33.96 11.80
N SER A 256 8.07 32.83 12.19
CA SER A 256 8.65 31.50 11.92
C SER A 256 8.55 31.10 10.45
N MET A 257 7.52 31.61 9.76
CA MET A 257 7.21 31.34 8.36
C MET A 257 8.22 31.96 7.39
N THR A 258 8.78 33.13 7.73
CA THR A 258 9.80 33.81 6.91
C THR A 258 11.20 33.18 7.04
N ASN A 259 11.48 32.53 8.17
CA ASN A 259 12.81 31.96 8.45
C ASN A 259 12.98 30.48 8.05
N TRP A 260 11.89 29.72 7.88
CA TRP A 260 12.00 28.27 7.77
C TRP A 260 12.62 27.73 6.47
N MET A 261 12.71 28.55 5.41
CA MET A 261 13.58 28.30 4.23
C MET A 261 13.37 29.34 3.10
N GLY A 262 12.64 30.44 3.31
CA GLY A 262 12.32 31.39 2.22
C GLY A 262 11.44 30.80 1.09
N LEU A 263 10.96 29.57 1.24
CA LEU A 263 10.21 28.80 0.23
C LEU A 263 8.68 28.94 0.35
N THR A 264 8.17 29.59 1.40
CA THR A 264 6.73 29.71 1.67
C THR A 264 6.23 31.13 1.45
N SER A 265 5.93 31.49 0.20
CA SER A 265 4.99 32.59 -0.07
C SER A 265 3.57 32.05 0.18
N GLY A 266 2.97 32.41 1.33
CA GLY A 266 1.56 32.15 1.62
C GLY A 266 1.22 30.82 2.31
N ALA A 267 2.01 30.39 3.31
CA ALA A 267 1.45 29.45 4.28
C ALA A 267 0.28 30.12 5.02
N ASP A 268 -0.88 29.45 5.05
CA ASP A 268 -2.05 29.97 5.74
C ASP A 268 -1.75 30.05 7.24
N GLU A 269 -2.12 31.16 7.88
CA GLU A 269 -1.98 31.34 9.32
C GLU A 269 -2.63 30.15 10.07
N GLY A 270 -1.85 29.43 10.87
CA GLY A 270 -2.37 28.38 11.75
C GLY A 270 -2.08 26.92 11.38
N MET A 271 -1.35 26.63 10.31
CA MET A 271 -0.82 25.26 10.05
C MET A 271 0.42 24.96 10.91
N ASN A 272 0.59 23.71 11.34
CA ASN A 272 1.86 23.22 11.89
C ASN A 272 2.81 22.69 10.80
N LEU A 273 4.03 22.29 11.17
CA LEU A 273 5.05 21.83 10.23
C LEU A 273 4.57 20.63 9.39
N LEU A 274 3.93 19.62 9.99
CA LEU A 274 3.41 18.46 9.27
C LEU A 274 2.41 18.89 8.19
N GLN A 275 1.45 19.73 8.55
CA GLN A 275 0.44 20.26 7.63
C GLN A 275 1.05 21.15 6.55
N GLN A 276 2.08 21.93 6.88
CA GLN A 276 2.82 22.75 5.93
C GLN A 276 3.54 21.90 4.89
N ILE A 277 4.22 20.83 5.30
CA ILE A 277 4.88 19.90 4.37
C ILE A 277 3.85 19.29 3.41
N ILE A 278 2.73 18.77 3.93
CA ILE A 278 1.64 18.22 3.11
C ILE A 278 1.11 19.27 2.12
N SER A 279 0.76 20.46 2.62
CA SER A 279 0.20 21.57 1.82
C SER A 279 1.17 22.05 0.74
N GLN A 280 2.47 22.10 1.05
CA GLN A 280 3.49 22.57 0.12
C GLN A 280 3.78 21.57 -1.00
N VAL A 281 3.94 20.28 -0.66
CA VAL A 281 4.18 19.22 -1.64
C VAL A 281 2.99 19.11 -2.61
N LEU A 282 1.77 19.06 -2.09
CA LEU A 282 0.57 19.03 -2.93
C LEU A 282 0.34 20.36 -3.66
N GLY A 283 0.78 21.48 -3.08
CA GLY A 283 0.71 22.81 -3.67
C GLY A 283 1.61 22.98 -4.89
N TRP A 284 2.81 22.38 -4.90
CA TRP A 284 3.68 22.35 -6.09
C TRP A 284 3.01 21.62 -7.25
N ASP A 285 2.52 20.41 -7.03
CA ASP A 285 1.79 19.63 -8.03
C ASP A 285 0.58 20.39 -8.59
N LYS A 286 -0.22 20.95 -7.67
CA LYS A 286 -1.41 21.73 -8.03
C LYS A 286 -1.06 22.91 -8.94
N ARG A 287 0.03 23.63 -8.67
CA ARG A 287 0.46 24.78 -9.47
C ARG A 287 0.85 24.37 -10.89
N GLU A 288 1.60 23.27 -11.04
CA GLU A 288 2.03 22.83 -12.37
C GLU A 288 0.86 22.26 -13.19
N MET A 289 0.00 21.44 -12.57
CA MET A 289 -1.21 20.95 -13.23
C MET A 289 -2.13 22.10 -13.69
N ARG A 290 -2.29 23.13 -12.85
CA ARG A 290 -3.06 24.33 -13.20
C ARG A 290 -2.44 25.08 -14.38
N LYS A 291 -1.12 25.25 -14.39
CA LYS A 291 -0.40 25.91 -15.49
C LYS A 291 -0.58 25.16 -16.81
N ARG A 292 -0.57 23.83 -16.80
CA ARG A 292 -0.89 23.00 -17.98
C ARG A 292 -2.32 23.17 -18.44
N ALA A 293 -3.28 23.14 -17.51
CA ALA A 293 -4.69 23.39 -17.84
C ALA A 293 -4.88 24.80 -18.45
N GLU A 294 -4.24 25.82 -17.89
CA GLU A 294 -4.26 27.19 -18.43
C GLU A 294 -3.59 27.31 -19.80
N LYS A 295 -2.61 26.47 -20.12
CA LYS A 295 -2.00 26.40 -21.46
C LYS A 295 -2.99 25.85 -22.48
N ILE A 296 -3.71 24.76 -22.15
CA ILE A 296 -4.80 24.21 -22.97
C ILE A 296 -5.89 25.28 -23.21
N GLU A 297 -6.20 26.08 -22.20
CA GLU A 297 -7.21 27.14 -22.32
C GLU A 297 -6.83 28.30 -23.26
N LYS A 298 -5.53 28.51 -23.50
CA LYS A 298 -4.96 29.62 -24.28
C LYS A 298 -4.51 29.21 -25.69
N ASP A 299 -4.55 27.93 -26.03
CA ASP A 299 -4.14 27.43 -27.34
C ASP A 299 -5.05 27.97 -28.46
N LYS A 300 -4.53 28.04 -29.70
CA LYS A 300 -5.28 28.47 -30.88
C LYS A 300 -6.32 27.44 -31.31
N ASP A 301 -6.01 26.16 -31.12
CA ASP A 301 -6.94 25.04 -31.28
C ASP A 301 -7.60 24.65 -29.94
N ALA A 302 -7.74 25.63 -29.04
CA ALA A 302 -8.25 25.42 -27.69
C ALA A 302 -9.59 24.70 -27.67
N LEU A 303 -9.77 23.96 -26.58
CA LEU A 303 -11.02 23.31 -26.29
C LEU A 303 -12.17 24.34 -26.30
N PRO A 304 -13.28 24.08 -27.02
CA PRO A 304 -14.41 24.99 -27.09
C PRO A 304 -14.83 25.45 -25.69
N LYS A 305 -15.10 26.74 -25.52
CA LYS A 305 -15.46 27.32 -24.22
C LYS A 305 -16.60 26.57 -23.52
N PRO A 306 -17.70 26.16 -24.21
CA PRO A 306 -18.77 25.40 -23.57
C PRO A 306 -18.31 24.06 -22.98
N VAL A 307 -17.35 23.38 -23.63
CA VAL A 307 -16.80 22.10 -23.15
C VAL A 307 -15.97 22.31 -21.88
N ARG A 308 -15.18 23.40 -21.83
CA ARG A 308 -14.41 23.75 -20.61
C ARG A 308 -15.32 24.13 -19.45
N GLU A 309 -16.38 24.89 -19.72
CA GLU A 309 -17.36 25.27 -18.72
C GLU A 309 -18.12 24.04 -18.20
N GLU A 310 -18.54 23.15 -19.10
CA GLU A 310 -19.17 21.87 -18.73
C GLU A 310 -18.26 21.00 -17.88
N ILE A 311 -16.97 20.86 -18.24
CA ILE A 311 -16.03 20.08 -17.42
C ILE A 311 -15.86 20.71 -16.03
N LYS A 312 -15.77 22.05 -15.93
CA LYS A 312 -15.66 22.73 -14.63
C LYS A 312 -16.91 22.57 -13.77
N ASP A 313 -18.09 22.63 -14.39
CA ASP A 313 -19.38 22.38 -13.75
C ASP A 313 -19.47 20.93 -13.27
N TRP A 314 -19.09 19.98 -14.12
CA TRP A 314 -19.10 18.55 -13.81
C TRP A 314 -18.32 18.23 -12.53
N LEU A 315 -17.17 18.87 -12.28
CA LEU A 315 -16.37 18.65 -11.04
C LEU A 315 -17.11 18.96 -9.73
N GLN A 316 -18.22 19.70 -9.80
CA GLN A 316 -19.04 20.11 -8.66
C GLN A 316 -20.38 19.35 -8.57
N ARG A 317 -20.65 18.43 -9.51
CA ARG A 317 -21.87 17.63 -9.52
C ARG A 317 -21.87 16.60 -8.40
N SER A 318 -23.04 16.03 -8.17
CA SER A 318 -23.25 15.02 -7.15
C SER A 318 -22.50 13.72 -7.46
N ARG A 319 -22.20 12.94 -6.41
CA ARG A 319 -21.58 11.62 -6.57
C ARG A 319 -22.46 10.72 -7.45
N GLU A 320 -23.77 10.77 -7.25
CA GLU A 320 -24.74 9.98 -7.99
C GLU A 320 -24.64 10.27 -9.50
N GLU A 321 -24.45 11.53 -9.87
CA GLU A 321 -24.21 11.92 -11.26
C GLU A 321 -22.86 11.44 -11.79
N HIS A 322 -21.80 11.49 -10.98
CA HIS A 322 -20.50 10.94 -11.37
C HIS A 322 -20.54 9.43 -11.58
N GLU A 323 -21.23 8.69 -10.70
CA GLU A 323 -21.38 7.25 -10.79
C GLU A 323 -22.23 6.82 -11.98
N GLU A 324 -23.35 7.49 -12.21
CA GLU A 324 -24.19 7.26 -13.39
C GLU A 324 -23.42 7.57 -14.68
N CYS A 325 -22.61 8.63 -14.69
CA CYS A 325 -21.74 8.96 -15.82
C CYS A 325 -20.72 7.83 -16.08
N ARG A 326 -20.03 7.34 -15.04
CA ARG A 326 -19.11 6.19 -15.13
C ARG A 326 -19.83 4.93 -15.61
N LYS A 327 -21.05 4.66 -15.12
CA LYS A 327 -21.86 3.51 -15.53
C LYS A 327 -22.21 3.57 -17.01
N ARG A 328 -22.79 4.69 -17.49
CA ARG A 328 -23.11 4.90 -18.91
C ARG A 328 -21.88 4.80 -19.80
N SER A 329 -20.77 5.36 -19.36
CA SER A 329 -19.49 5.30 -20.08
C SER A 329 -19.06 3.85 -20.31
N LYS A 330 -19.19 2.98 -19.30
CA LYS A 330 -18.91 1.54 -19.41
C LYS A 330 -19.92 0.79 -20.28
N GLU A 331 -21.20 1.05 -20.13
CA GLU A 331 -22.27 0.34 -20.85
C GLU A 331 -22.35 0.72 -22.34
N GLN A 332 -21.96 1.94 -22.69
CA GLN A 332 -22.09 2.46 -24.06
C GLN A 332 -20.77 2.46 -24.85
N ASP A 333 -19.67 1.97 -24.25
CA ASP A 333 -18.32 2.06 -24.82
C ASP A 333 -17.97 3.49 -25.24
N MET A 334 -18.31 4.46 -24.39
CA MET A 334 -18.07 5.89 -24.61
C MET A 334 -17.11 6.40 -23.56
N SER A 335 -16.21 7.31 -23.92
CA SER A 335 -15.33 7.90 -22.92
C SER A 335 -16.10 8.75 -21.91
N ILE A 336 -15.53 8.94 -20.71
CA ILE A 336 -16.14 9.73 -19.65
C ILE A 336 -16.46 11.15 -20.13
N VAL A 337 -15.57 11.79 -20.90
CA VAL A 337 -15.84 13.11 -21.50
C VAL A 337 -16.99 13.06 -22.49
N ALA A 338 -17.09 12.01 -23.32
CA ALA A 338 -18.19 11.90 -24.28
C ALA A 338 -19.54 11.79 -23.57
N VAL A 339 -19.60 11.05 -22.46
CA VAL A 339 -20.82 10.95 -21.63
C VAL A 339 -21.13 12.26 -20.90
N ILE A 340 -20.12 12.94 -20.35
CA ILE A 340 -20.28 14.28 -19.74
C ILE A 340 -20.91 15.24 -20.76
N MET A 341 -20.38 15.28 -21.98
CA MET A 341 -20.93 16.14 -23.04
C MET A 341 -22.33 15.70 -23.51
N ALA A 342 -22.61 14.39 -23.55
CA ALA A 342 -23.94 13.89 -23.90
C ALA A 342 -25.00 14.22 -22.82
N MET A 343 -24.58 14.42 -21.58
CA MET A 343 -25.44 14.86 -20.47
C MET A 343 -25.54 16.39 -20.37
N SER A 344 -24.71 17.13 -21.11
CA SER A 344 -24.69 18.59 -21.12
C SER A 344 -25.87 19.18 -21.90
N SER A 345 -26.25 20.40 -21.55
CA SER A 345 -27.13 21.23 -22.38
C SER A 345 -26.44 21.79 -23.63
N HIS A 346 -25.11 21.68 -23.72
CA HIS A 346 -24.31 22.16 -24.83
C HIS A 346 -24.16 21.12 -25.94
N SER A 347 -24.73 21.39 -27.12
CA SER A 347 -24.51 20.58 -28.33
C SER A 347 -23.23 21.01 -29.04
N VAL A 348 -22.09 20.38 -28.68
CA VAL A 348 -20.79 20.63 -29.31
C VAL A 348 -20.20 19.32 -29.82
N GLU A 349 -19.94 19.24 -31.12
CA GLU A 349 -19.17 18.15 -31.71
C GLU A 349 -17.67 18.41 -31.52
N LEU A 350 -16.96 17.42 -31.01
CA LEU A 350 -15.51 17.46 -30.82
C LEU A 350 -14.83 16.68 -31.94
N SER A 351 -13.70 17.19 -32.45
CA SER A 351 -12.78 16.34 -33.22
C SER A 351 -12.06 15.33 -32.31
N ASP A 352 -11.44 14.31 -32.89
CA ASP A 352 -10.63 13.34 -32.13
C ASP A 352 -9.51 14.02 -31.33
N ALA A 353 -8.86 15.04 -31.90
CA ALA A 353 -7.82 15.81 -31.23
C ALA A 353 -8.39 16.63 -30.06
N GLN A 354 -9.50 17.35 -30.27
CA GLN A 354 -10.16 18.12 -29.21
C GLN A 354 -10.68 17.20 -28.10
N HIS A 355 -11.14 16.00 -28.44
CA HIS A 355 -11.56 15.00 -27.48
C HIS A 355 -10.42 14.51 -26.59
N ALA A 356 -9.26 14.21 -27.19
CA ALA A 356 -8.07 13.84 -26.43
C ALA A 356 -7.64 14.98 -25.49
N THR A 357 -7.66 16.23 -25.97
CA THR A 357 -7.39 17.41 -25.14
C THR A 357 -8.42 17.60 -24.03
N ALA A 358 -9.70 17.26 -24.26
CA ALA A 358 -10.72 17.30 -23.22
C ALA A 358 -10.49 16.28 -22.11
N LEU A 359 -10.05 15.06 -22.46
CA LEU A 359 -9.66 14.03 -21.49
C LEU A 359 -8.46 14.50 -20.64
N GLU A 360 -7.43 15.07 -21.26
CA GLU A 360 -6.28 15.65 -20.54
C GLU A 360 -6.74 16.80 -19.62
N TYR A 361 -7.59 17.69 -20.13
CA TYR A 361 -8.10 18.83 -19.37
C TYR A 361 -8.94 18.38 -18.15
N LEU A 362 -9.78 17.35 -18.31
CA LEU A 362 -10.52 16.72 -17.21
C LEU A 362 -9.56 16.13 -16.17
N ALA A 363 -8.56 15.34 -16.59
CA ALA A 363 -7.59 14.72 -15.70
C ALA A 363 -6.78 15.74 -14.89
N LEU A 364 -6.33 16.83 -15.53
CA LEU A 364 -5.63 17.94 -14.87
C LEU A 364 -6.55 18.65 -13.87
N SER A 365 -7.81 18.91 -14.24
CA SER A 365 -8.77 19.59 -13.37
C SER A 365 -9.15 18.75 -12.15
N LEU A 366 -9.34 17.44 -12.34
CA LEU A 366 -9.50 16.46 -11.27
C LEU A 366 -8.27 16.41 -10.35
N GLY A 367 -7.07 16.41 -10.93
CA GLY A 367 -5.82 16.48 -10.18
C GLY A 367 -5.76 17.72 -9.27
N VAL A 368 -6.05 18.90 -9.82
CA VAL A 368 -6.09 20.17 -9.05
C VAL A 368 -7.13 20.10 -7.92
N ARG A 369 -8.35 19.62 -8.21
CA ARG A 369 -9.43 19.45 -7.22
C ARG A 369 -9.00 18.51 -6.10
N ASP A 370 -8.47 17.34 -6.43
CA ASP A 370 -8.09 16.34 -5.44
C ASP A 370 -7.02 16.87 -4.46
N ARG A 371 -5.99 17.56 -4.97
CA ARG A 371 -4.97 18.17 -4.09
C ARG A 371 -5.59 19.23 -3.19
N GLN A 372 -6.56 20.00 -3.68
CA GLN A 372 -7.26 21.00 -2.90
C GLN A 372 -8.11 20.37 -1.79
N GLU A 373 -8.87 19.31 -2.08
CA GLU A 373 -9.69 18.64 -1.07
C GLU A 373 -8.84 17.90 -0.02
N ILE A 374 -7.73 17.25 -0.42
CA ILE A 374 -6.80 16.64 0.53
C ILE A 374 -6.24 17.70 1.50
N VAL A 375 -5.79 18.85 1.00
CA VAL A 375 -5.29 19.95 1.85
C VAL A 375 -6.39 20.53 2.73
N LYS A 376 -7.63 20.60 2.23
CA LYS A 376 -8.78 21.07 3.01
C LYS A 376 -9.05 20.15 4.21
N VAL A 377 -9.14 18.84 3.99
CA VAL A 377 -9.44 17.86 5.03
C VAL A 377 -8.27 17.69 6.02
N LEU A 378 -7.04 17.62 5.54
CA LEU A 378 -5.88 17.32 6.40
C LEU A 378 -5.25 18.56 7.06
N CYS A 379 -5.29 19.72 6.39
CA CYS A 379 -4.51 20.89 6.80
C CYS A 379 -5.35 22.13 7.17
N ARG A 380 -6.61 22.23 6.72
CA ARG A 380 -7.46 23.42 6.94
C ARG A 380 -8.74 23.13 7.70
N ARG A 381 -8.90 21.90 8.20
CA ARG A 381 -10.05 21.47 8.98
C ARG A 381 -10.12 22.20 10.32
N ASN A 382 -11.32 22.60 10.72
CA ASN A 382 -11.62 23.09 12.07
C ASN A 382 -12.84 22.33 12.63
N PRO A 383 -12.69 21.56 13.73
CA PRO A 383 -11.49 21.34 14.53
C PRO A 383 -10.38 20.56 13.80
N ASP A 384 -9.12 20.85 14.13
CA ASP A 384 -7.95 20.19 13.51
C ASP A 384 -7.78 18.76 14.04
N HIS A 385 -8.36 17.80 13.31
CA HIS A 385 -8.28 16.38 13.68
C HIS A 385 -6.95 15.73 13.36
N LEU A 386 -6.24 16.13 12.30
CA LEU A 386 -4.94 15.53 12.00
C LEU A 386 -3.96 15.80 13.15
N THR A 387 -3.85 17.06 13.58
CA THR A 387 -2.97 17.42 14.69
C THR A 387 -3.39 16.76 15.99
N SER A 388 -4.71 16.68 16.25
CA SER A 388 -5.23 16.03 17.46
C SER A 388 -4.97 14.52 17.45
N ALA A 389 -5.17 13.84 16.33
CA ALA A 389 -4.87 12.41 16.17
C ALA A 389 -3.39 12.11 16.39
N VAL A 390 -2.48 12.96 15.87
CA VAL A 390 -1.03 12.81 16.12
C VAL A 390 -0.72 12.99 17.61
N ARG A 391 -1.37 13.94 18.31
CA ARG A 391 -1.21 14.10 19.77
C ARG A 391 -1.70 12.87 20.52
N ASP A 392 -2.92 12.43 20.25
CA ASP A 392 -3.52 11.25 20.89
C ASP A 392 -2.63 10.00 20.68
N GLY A 393 -2.07 9.84 19.48
CA GLY A 393 -1.10 8.79 19.18
C GLY A 393 0.21 8.92 19.97
N VAL A 394 0.83 10.10 20.00
CA VAL A 394 2.07 10.34 20.78
C VAL A 394 1.82 10.14 22.27
N ASP A 395 0.67 10.57 22.77
CA ASP A 395 0.27 10.41 24.17
C ASP A 395 0.11 8.92 24.52
N ALA A 396 -0.55 8.14 23.65
CA ALA A 396 -0.68 6.69 23.80
C ALA A 396 0.69 5.97 23.83
N TYR A 397 1.65 6.44 23.03
CA TYR A 397 3.01 5.90 23.00
C TYR A 397 3.97 6.50 24.04
N THR A 398 3.54 7.46 24.87
CA THR A 398 4.43 8.13 25.84
C THR A 398 5.16 7.17 26.79
N PRO A 399 4.52 6.13 27.39
CA PRO A 399 5.23 5.15 28.20
C PRO A 399 6.32 4.38 27.43
N MET A 400 6.06 4.08 26.16
CA MET A 400 7.02 3.42 25.29
C MET A 400 8.16 4.35 24.90
N ILE A 401 7.86 5.58 24.46
CA ILE A 401 8.87 6.58 24.09
C ILE A 401 9.81 6.84 25.28
N ARG A 402 9.28 6.87 26.51
CA ARG A 402 10.08 6.99 27.73
C ARG A 402 11.09 5.86 27.88
N ASN A 403 10.61 4.61 27.80
CA ASN A 403 11.46 3.42 27.92
C ASN A 403 12.51 3.35 26.80
N VAL A 404 12.11 3.65 25.56
CA VAL A 404 13.02 3.65 24.40
C VAL A 404 14.07 4.76 24.53
N HIS A 405 13.69 5.98 24.90
CA HIS A 405 14.63 7.11 25.08
C HIS A 405 15.69 6.82 26.15
N GLN A 406 15.34 6.07 27.19
CA GLN A 406 16.30 5.61 28.20
C GLN A 406 17.21 4.48 27.70
N ALA A 407 16.72 3.68 26.75
CA ALA A 407 17.43 2.52 26.23
C ALA A 407 18.35 2.83 25.03
N VAL A 408 18.01 3.83 24.21
CA VAL A 408 18.67 4.10 22.93
C VAL A 408 18.99 5.59 22.73
N ASN A 409 20.00 5.88 21.92
CA ASN A 409 20.21 7.24 21.42
C ASN A 409 19.26 7.53 20.25
N LEU A 410 18.09 8.12 20.55
CA LEU A 410 17.09 8.49 19.54
C LEU A 410 17.63 9.51 18.52
N SER A 411 18.57 10.38 18.91
CA SER A 411 19.18 11.36 17.99
C SER A 411 20.04 10.69 16.92
N ASP A 412 20.76 9.62 17.28
CA ASP A 412 21.52 8.81 16.34
C ASP A 412 20.59 7.97 15.47
N THR A 413 19.49 7.46 16.04
CA THR A 413 18.48 6.69 15.27
C THR A 413 17.85 7.53 14.15
N VAL A 414 17.54 8.80 14.41
CA VAL A 414 17.05 9.72 13.37
C VAL A 414 18.11 10.02 12.32
N TRP A 415 19.39 10.10 12.71
CA TRP A 415 20.49 10.25 11.76
C TRP A 415 20.65 9.02 10.87
N ASP A 416 20.60 7.81 11.46
CA ASP A 416 20.70 6.56 10.72
C ASP A 416 19.55 6.47 9.67
N PHE A 417 18.34 6.89 10.02
CA PHE A 417 17.21 7.00 9.09
C PHE A 417 17.43 8.05 7.98
N GLU A 418 17.94 9.24 8.33
CA GLU A 418 18.27 10.30 7.36
C GLU A 418 19.29 9.80 6.33
N GLN A 419 20.34 9.09 6.77
CA GLN A 419 21.35 8.52 5.89
C GLN A 419 20.77 7.44 4.96
N PHE A 420 19.93 6.55 5.49
CA PHE A 420 19.23 5.55 4.67
C PHE A 420 18.39 6.19 3.58
N LEU A 421 17.55 7.18 3.92
CA LEU A 421 16.72 7.87 2.93
C LEU A 421 17.57 8.61 1.88
N THR A 422 18.65 9.26 2.30
CA THR A 422 19.57 9.97 1.40
C THR A 422 20.18 8.99 0.39
N ASP A 423 20.70 7.86 0.87
CA ASP A 423 21.29 6.83 0.03
C ASP A 423 20.27 6.17 -0.89
N MET A 424 19.07 5.89 -0.38
CA MET A 424 17.97 5.31 -1.16
C MET A 424 17.59 6.24 -2.32
N LEU A 425 17.40 7.53 -2.05
CA LEU A 425 17.04 8.53 -3.08
C LEU A 425 18.16 8.73 -4.10
N LYS A 426 19.42 8.65 -3.67
CA LYS A 426 20.58 8.73 -4.56
C LYS A 426 20.71 7.49 -5.45
N MET A 427 20.60 6.30 -4.85
CA MET A 427 20.72 5.01 -5.53
C MET A 427 19.54 4.75 -6.48
N SER A 428 18.34 5.26 -6.16
CA SER A 428 17.15 5.06 -7.01
C SER A 428 17.24 5.80 -8.35
N LYS A 429 18.27 6.63 -8.54
CA LYS A 429 18.59 7.28 -9.81
C LYS A 429 19.55 6.41 -10.62
N PRO A 430 19.45 6.43 -11.96
CA PRO A 430 20.27 5.59 -12.81
C PRO A 430 21.73 6.01 -12.72
N SER A 431 22.61 5.03 -12.83
CA SER A 431 24.05 5.20 -12.77
C SER A 431 24.67 5.09 -14.17
N GLY A 432 25.86 5.66 -14.37
CA GLY A 432 26.58 5.60 -15.65
C GLY A 432 26.73 6.96 -16.35
N GLY A 433 27.41 6.95 -17.50
CA GLY A 433 27.55 8.13 -18.35
C GLY A 433 26.26 8.43 -19.12
N LYS A 434 26.08 9.70 -19.54
CA LYS A 434 24.91 10.12 -20.34
C LYS A 434 24.72 9.22 -21.56
N GLY A 435 23.53 8.63 -21.73
CA GLY A 435 23.21 7.74 -22.85
C GLY A 435 23.64 6.28 -22.65
N GLN A 436 24.27 5.96 -21.51
CA GLN A 436 24.55 4.58 -21.05
C GLN A 436 24.04 4.40 -19.61
N GLU A 437 23.03 5.17 -19.23
CA GLU A 437 22.40 5.10 -17.92
C GLU A 437 21.81 3.71 -17.68
N LYS A 438 22.19 3.10 -16.56
CA LYS A 438 21.65 1.83 -16.08
C LYS A 438 20.68 2.13 -14.94
N PRO A 439 19.40 1.74 -15.07
CA PRO A 439 18.47 1.83 -13.95
C PRO A 439 18.95 0.93 -12.80
N PRO A 440 18.60 1.26 -11.55
CA PRO A 440 18.87 0.40 -10.41
C PRO A 440 18.17 -0.95 -10.57
N SER A 441 18.78 -1.99 -10.01
CA SER A 441 18.29 -3.36 -10.02
C SER A 441 17.85 -3.82 -8.63
N VAL A 442 17.25 -5.01 -8.52
CA VAL A 442 16.89 -5.58 -7.22
C VAL A 442 18.12 -5.77 -6.34
N GLU A 443 19.25 -6.20 -6.92
CA GLU A 443 20.51 -6.37 -6.21
C GLU A 443 21.06 -5.05 -5.63
N ASP A 444 20.85 -3.92 -6.30
CA ASP A 444 21.26 -2.60 -5.77
C ASP A 444 20.46 -2.23 -4.51
N TYR A 445 19.17 -2.57 -4.47
CA TYR A 445 18.33 -2.41 -3.28
C TYR A 445 18.70 -3.41 -2.17
N VAL A 446 19.09 -4.65 -2.51
CA VAL A 446 19.63 -5.61 -1.54
C VAL A 446 20.90 -5.04 -0.88
N ASP A 447 21.84 -4.52 -1.68
CA ASP A 447 23.06 -3.90 -1.16
C ASP A 447 22.77 -2.66 -0.30
N LEU A 448 21.79 -1.84 -0.69
CA LEU A 448 21.32 -0.72 0.14
C LEU A 448 20.82 -1.21 1.51
N LEU A 449 19.98 -2.24 1.54
CA LEU A 449 19.44 -2.78 2.78
C LEU A 449 20.54 -3.44 3.64
N HIS A 450 21.44 -4.21 3.05
CA HIS A 450 22.58 -4.80 3.77
C HIS A 450 23.51 -3.72 4.37
N ARG A 451 23.71 -2.59 3.70
CA ARG A 451 24.52 -1.47 4.23
C ARG A 451 23.86 -0.81 5.45
N HIS A 452 22.54 -0.77 5.51
CA HIS A 452 21.79 -0.03 6.54
C HIS A 452 21.14 -0.93 7.61
N GLN A 453 21.08 -2.25 7.43
CA GLN A 453 20.45 -3.18 8.38
C GLN A 453 21.08 -3.15 9.78
N GLN A 454 22.40 -2.88 9.87
CA GLN A 454 23.09 -2.80 11.16
C GLN A 454 22.50 -1.69 12.04
N SER A 455 21.99 -0.61 11.46
CA SER A 455 21.31 0.45 12.21
C SER A 455 20.05 -0.07 12.90
N CYS A 456 19.30 -0.96 12.23
CA CYS A 456 18.12 -1.62 12.82
C CYS A 456 18.54 -2.60 13.93
N HIS A 457 19.55 -3.45 13.68
CA HIS A 457 20.02 -4.41 14.70
C HIS A 457 20.59 -3.71 15.93
N LYS A 458 21.35 -2.63 15.75
CA LYS A 458 21.84 -1.76 16.84
C LYS A 458 20.68 -1.21 17.66
N PHE A 459 19.64 -0.68 17.01
CA PHE A 459 18.46 -0.16 17.72
C PHE A 459 17.75 -1.28 18.51
N LEU A 460 17.45 -2.41 17.87
CA LEU A 460 16.81 -3.56 18.51
C LEU A 460 17.62 -4.11 19.68
N HIS A 461 18.94 -4.22 19.52
CA HIS A 461 19.85 -4.64 20.59
C HIS A 461 19.82 -3.68 21.78
N GLN A 462 19.92 -2.37 21.52
CA GLN A 462 19.88 -1.36 22.59
C GLN A 462 18.55 -1.40 23.36
N VAL A 463 17.42 -1.53 22.65
CA VAL A 463 16.10 -1.72 23.27
C VAL A 463 16.06 -3.01 24.09
N ALA A 464 16.44 -4.16 23.51
CA ALA A 464 16.39 -5.47 24.16
C ALA A 464 17.33 -5.58 25.37
N LYS A 465 18.49 -4.97 25.29
CA LYS A 465 19.51 -4.97 26.35
C LYS A 465 19.16 -4.03 27.50
N ASN A 466 18.78 -2.79 27.19
CA ASN A 466 18.62 -1.73 28.18
C ASN A 466 17.15 -1.53 28.63
N GLY A 467 16.18 -1.77 27.74
CA GLY A 467 14.75 -1.52 27.96
C GLY A 467 13.94 -2.79 28.20
N LYS A 468 14.17 -3.49 29.31
CA LYS A 468 13.53 -4.80 29.59
C LYS A 468 12.00 -4.74 29.63
N GLU A 469 11.43 -3.65 30.14
CA GLU A 469 9.97 -3.47 30.20
C GLU A 469 9.34 -3.37 28.80
N VAL A 470 9.82 -2.45 27.97
CA VAL A 470 9.34 -2.29 26.58
C VAL A 470 9.58 -3.56 25.76
N THR A 471 10.70 -4.23 25.99
CA THR A 471 11.04 -5.52 25.36
C THR A 471 10.01 -6.60 25.74
N GLY A 472 9.62 -6.67 27.02
CA GLY A 472 8.58 -7.57 27.50
C GLY A 472 7.23 -7.32 26.83
N TRP A 473 6.79 -6.06 26.73
CA TRP A 473 5.53 -5.72 26.07
C TRP A 473 5.49 -6.16 24.60
N TRP A 474 6.58 -5.97 23.86
CA TRP A 474 6.67 -6.40 22.46
C TRP A 474 6.75 -7.91 22.33
N ARG A 475 7.48 -8.59 23.22
CA ARG A 475 7.52 -10.06 23.25
C ARG A 475 6.14 -10.65 23.48
N ASP A 476 5.39 -10.12 24.45
CA ASP A 476 4.03 -10.56 24.76
C ASP A 476 3.07 -10.30 23.58
N TYR A 477 3.22 -9.15 22.91
CA TYR A 477 2.48 -8.83 21.70
C TYR A 477 2.80 -9.81 20.56
N VAL A 478 4.07 -10.11 20.32
CA VAL A 478 4.47 -11.03 19.25
C VAL A 478 3.93 -12.42 19.52
N HIS A 479 4.00 -12.93 20.76
CA HIS A 479 3.36 -14.20 21.15
C HIS A 479 1.85 -14.20 20.91
N MET A 480 1.16 -13.12 21.28
CA MET A 480 -0.28 -12.97 21.02
C MET A 480 -0.58 -12.97 19.52
N ALA A 481 0.22 -12.24 18.73
CA ALA A 481 0.05 -12.11 17.29
C ALA A 481 0.33 -13.44 16.57
N THR A 482 1.40 -14.15 16.90
CA THR A 482 1.72 -15.45 16.28
C THR A 482 0.69 -16.52 16.64
N ALA A 483 0.10 -16.45 17.84
CA ALA A 483 -0.99 -17.34 18.24
C ALA A 483 -2.24 -17.21 17.35
N GLN A 484 -2.47 -16.06 16.71
CA GLN A 484 -3.61 -15.86 15.79
C GLN A 484 -3.53 -16.73 14.54
N PHE A 485 -2.35 -17.28 14.23
CA PHE A 485 -2.12 -18.17 13.10
C PHE A 485 -2.12 -19.66 13.48
N LYS A 486 -2.37 -20.00 14.75
CA LYS A 486 -2.45 -21.40 15.17
C LYS A 486 -3.73 -22.06 14.63
N ARG A 487 -3.61 -23.29 14.17
CA ARG A 487 -4.75 -24.14 13.83
C ARG A 487 -5.15 -24.95 15.07
N GLU A 488 -6.18 -24.51 15.80
CA GLU A 488 -6.69 -25.24 16.97
C GLU A 488 -7.65 -26.36 16.53
N GLY A 489 -7.14 -27.60 16.46
CA GLY A 489 -7.93 -28.78 16.11
C GLY A 489 -8.66 -28.70 14.75
N LYS A 490 -9.74 -29.47 14.57
CA LYS A 490 -10.58 -29.44 13.35
C LYS A 490 -11.44 -28.16 13.21
N ALA A 491 -11.36 -27.21 14.16
CA ALA A 491 -12.24 -26.04 14.24
C ALA A 491 -11.75 -24.83 13.43
N ASN A 492 -10.42 -24.66 13.26
CA ASN A 492 -9.83 -23.59 12.43
C ASN A 492 -9.76 -24.00 10.95
N GLY A 493 -10.94 -24.11 10.37
CA GLY A 493 -11.21 -24.15 8.93
C GLY A 493 -12.61 -23.64 8.69
N GLY A 494 -13.12 -22.75 9.55
CA GLY A 494 -14.53 -22.33 9.54
C GLY A 494 -14.95 -21.79 8.18
N ALA A 495 -14.16 -20.88 7.62
CA ALA A 495 -14.38 -20.34 6.28
C ALA A 495 -14.21 -21.42 5.20
N GLN A 496 -13.14 -22.21 5.25
CA GLN A 496 -12.87 -23.30 4.28
C GLN A 496 -14.01 -24.31 4.22
N ASN A 497 -14.36 -24.89 5.37
CA ASN A 497 -15.43 -25.86 5.53
C ASN A 497 -16.80 -25.28 5.14
N ALA A 498 -17.04 -23.99 5.40
CA ALA A 498 -18.26 -23.32 4.98
C ALA A 498 -18.32 -23.14 3.47
N MET A 499 -17.19 -22.80 2.83
CA MET A 499 -17.11 -22.67 1.37
C MET A 499 -17.16 -24.01 0.65
N GLU A 500 -16.58 -25.07 1.20
CA GLU A 500 -16.74 -26.44 0.68
C GLU A 500 -18.21 -26.89 0.73
N LYS A 501 -18.92 -26.56 1.81
CA LYS A 501 -20.37 -26.81 1.93
C LYS A 501 -21.17 -25.99 0.94
N ALA A 502 -20.81 -24.71 0.73
CA ALA A 502 -21.47 -23.85 -0.25
C ALA A 502 -21.25 -24.38 -1.67
N PHE A 503 -20.04 -24.80 -2.01
CA PHE A 503 -19.71 -25.44 -3.28
C PHE A 503 -20.56 -26.71 -3.51
N ALA A 504 -20.64 -27.59 -2.51
CA ALA A 504 -21.41 -28.84 -2.62
C ALA A 504 -22.92 -28.64 -2.82
N GLN A 505 -23.45 -27.42 -2.56
CA GLN A 505 -24.85 -27.06 -2.77
C GLN A 505 -25.11 -26.48 -4.19
N LEU A 506 -24.07 -26.22 -4.97
CA LEU A 506 -24.21 -25.74 -6.34
C LEU A 506 -24.78 -26.83 -7.26
N PRO A 507 -25.48 -26.46 -8.35
CA PRO A 507 -25.83 -27.40 -9.43
C PRO A 507 -24.59 -28.09 -10.02
N GLU A 508 -24.75 -29.30 -10.58
CA GLU A 508 -23.62 -30.09 -11.12
C GLU A 508 -22.83 -29.34 -12.20
N ASP A 509 -23.50 -28.61 -13.10
CA ASP A 509 -22.85 -27.81 -14.13
C ASP A 509 -21.99 -26.68 -13.55
N ASP A 510 -22.46 -26.07 -12.45
CA ASP A 510 -21.75 -25.01 -11.74
C ASP A 510 -20.57 -25.56 -10.94
N GLN A 511 -20.75 -26.72 -10.30
CA GLN A 511 -19.65 -27.43 -9.64
C GLN A 511 -18.54 -27.75 -10.62
N LYS A 512 -18.89 -28.20 -11.83
CA LYS A 512 -17.93 -28.49 -12.89
C LYS A 512 -17.20 -27.23 -13.34
N ALA A 513 -17.92 -26.15 -13.64
CA ALA A 513 -17.31 -24.89 -14.07
C ALA A 513 -16.34 -24.32 -13.01
N VAL A 514 -16.73 -24.37 -11.73
CA VAL A 514 -15.86 -23.94 -10.63
C VAL A 514 -14.63 -24.86 -10.53
N LYS A 515 -14.78 -26.19 -10.62
CA LYS A 515 -13.63 -27.11 -10.61
C LYS A 515 -12.66 -26.87 -11.78
N ASP A 516 -13.18 -26.55 -12.96
CA ASP A 516 -12.38 -26.21 -14.14
C ASP A 516 -11.58 -24.91 -13.91
N GLU A 517 -12.20 -23.85 -13.38
CA GLU A 517 -11.51 -22.60 -13.01
C GLU A 517 -10.47 -22.83 -11.90
N LEU A 518 -10.81 -23.61 -10.87
CA LEU A 518 -9.89 -23.94 -9.77
C LEU A 518 -8.65 -24.69 -10.25
N ALA A 519 -8.80 -25.66 -11.17
CA ALA A 519 -7.66 -26.41 -11.71
C ALA A 519 -6.67 -25.51 -12.48
N VAL A 520 -7.18 -24.53 -13.23
CA VAL A 520 -6.33 -23.53 -13.90
C VAL A 520 -5.67 -22.61 -12.86
N TYR A 521 -6.41 -22.22 -11.81
CA TYR A 521 -5.89 -21.38 -10.74
C TYR A 521 -4.79 -22.05 -9.91
N GLU A 522 -4.94 -23.34 -9.60
CA GLU A 522 -3.91 -24.14 -8.90
C GLU A 522 -2.59 -24.10 -9.67
N LYS A 523 -2.63 -24.35 -10.98
CA LYS A 523 -1.46 -24.26 -11.84
C LYS A 523 -0.85 -22.86 -11.84
N TYR A 524 -1.69 -21.82 -11.88
CA TYR A 524 -1.22 -20.44 -11.78
C TYR A 524 -0.47 -20.16 -10.47
N LEU A 525 -0.95 -20.68 -9.32
CA LEU A 525 -0.25 -20.55 -8.04
C LEU A 525 1.10 -21.27 -8.05
N ASP A 526 1.17 -22.47 -8.59
CA ASP A 526 2.43 -23.22 -8.74
C ASP A 526 3.43 -22.46 -9.61
N ASP A 527 2.98 -21.95 -10.76
CA ASP A 527 3.80 -21.15 -11.67
C ASP A 527 4.30 -19.85 -11.00
N LEU A 528 3.46 -19.19 -10.20
CA LEU A 528 3.85 -18.00 -9.42
C LEU A 528 4.94 -18.33 -8.39
N HIS A 529 4.77 -19.41 -7.63
CA HIS A 529 5.74 -19.83 -6.62
C HIS A 529 7.06 -20.25 -7.26
N ALA A 530 7.03 -20.99 -8.36
CA ALA A 530 8.23 -21.38 -9.11
C ALA A 530 8.96 -20.17 -9.70
N ALA A 531 8.23 -19.23 -10.30
CA ALA A 531 8.81 -17.99 -10.83
C ALA A 531 9.45 -17.14 -9.71
N SER A 532 8.77 -17.03 -8.56
CA SER A 532 9.31 -16.35 -7.38
C SER A 532 10.59 -17.01 -6.86
N ALA A 533 10.60 -18.34 -6.71
CA ALA A 533 11.77 -19.09 -6.26
C ALA A 533 12.97 -18.93 -7.20
N THR A 534 12.71 -18.96 -8.52
CA THR A 534 13.72 -18.71 -9.56
C THR A 534 14.34 -17.32 -9.41
N ARG A 535 13.52 -16.30 -9.16
CA ARG A 535 13.99 -14.93 -8.96
C ARG A 535 14.77 -14.75 -7.67
N ILE A 536 14.34 -15.35 -6.56
CA ILE A 536 15.13 -15.39 -5.30
C ILE A 536 16.50 -16.01 -5.57
N SER A 537 16.54 -17.15 -6.29
CA SER A 537 17.79 -17.82 -6.64
C SER A 537 18.71 -16.93 -7.47
N ALA A 538 18.16 -16.20 -8.47
CA ALA A 538 18.92 -15.30 -9.31
C ALA A 538 19.57 -14.16 -8.53
N VAL A 539 18.81 -13.54 -7.62
CA VAL A 539 19.26 -12.43 -6.75
C VAL A 539 20.33 -12.91 -5.77
N ILE A 540 20.08 -14.02 -5.05
CA ILE A 540 21.05 -14.57 -4.06
C ILE A 540 22.36 -14.96 -4.74
N LYS A 541 22.29 -15.70 -5.87
CA LYS A 541 23.47 -16.13 -6.62
C LYS A 541 24.11 -14.99 -7.42
N ARG A 542 23.46 -13.82 -7.51
CA ARG A 542 23.86 -12.66 -8.31
C ARG A 542 24.22 -13.03 -9.74
N THR A 543 23.48 -13.96 -10.33
CA THR A 543 23.78 -14.53 -11.66
C THR A 543 23.69 -13.50 -12.79
N HIS A 544 22.83 -12.51 -12.62
CA HIS A 544 22.63 -11.37 -13.49
C HIS A 544 21.96 -10.25 -12.70
N SER A 545 21.90 -9.05 -13.27
CA SER A 545 21.10 -7.96 -12.71
C SER A 545 19.63 -8.26 -12.94
N THR A 546 18.85 -8.37 -11.87
CA THR A 546 17.46 -8.78 -11.91
C THR A 546 16.56 -7.54 -12.03
N PRO A 547 15.82 -7.38 -13.15
CA PRO A 547 15.01 -6.19 -13.39
C PRO A 547 13.58 -6.32 -12.85
N TYR A 548 13.21 -7.45 -12.23
CA TYR A 548 11.90 -7.67 -11.60
C TYR A 548 12.06 -8.65 -10.42
N GLY A 549 11.60 -8.25 -9.24
CA GLY A 549 11.89 -8.97 -8.01
C GLY A 549 11.05 -10.23 -7.78
N PRO A 550 11.49 -11.13 -6.87
CA PRO A 550 10.66 -12.22 -6.36
C PRO A 550 9.41 -11.77 -5.58
N GLY A 551 8.54 -12.74 -5.31
CA GLY A 551 7.31 -12.58 -4.53
C GLY A 551 6.06 -12.79 -5.39
N ALA A 552 5.21 -13.76 -5.02
CA ALA A 552 3.90 -13.93 -5.64
C ALA A 552 3.00 -12.70 -5.46
N TYR A 553 3.21 -11.93 -4.38
CA TYR A 553 2.50 -10.68 -4.12
C TYR A 553 2.73 -9.61 -5.22
N LEU A 554 3.91 -9.56 -5.84
CA LEU A 554 4.18 -8.60 -6.93
C LEU A 554 3.35 -8.90 -8.18
N ALA A 555 3.18 -10.19 -8.51
CA ALA A 555 2.34 -10.60 -9.63
C ALA A 555 0.87 -10.29 -9.37
N ARG A 556 0.39 -10.55 -8.14
CA ARG A 556 -0.98 -10.20 -7.73
C ARG A 556 -1.23 -8.71 -7.73
N TRP A 557 -0.26 -7.93 -7.24
CA TRP A 557 -0.34 -6.47 -7.30
C TRP A 557 -0.37 -5.97 -8.75
N GLN A 558 0.53 -6.47 -9.61
CA GLN A 558 0.52 -6.15 -11.04
C GLN A 558 -0.83 -6.49 -11.69
N HIS A 559 -1.43 -7.65 -11.36
CA HIS A 559 -2.73 -8.05 -11.87
C HIS A 559 -3.85 -7.08 -11.45
N LEU A 560 -3.91 -6.68 -10.17
CA LEU A 560 -4.90 -5.70 -9.68
C LEU A 560 -4.75 -4.33 -10.38
N MET A 561 -3.51 -3.90 -10.63
CA MET A 561 -3.25 -2.69 -11.40
C MET A 561 -3.67 -2.86 -12.86
N ASP A 562 -3.30 -3.98 -13.49
CA ASP A 562 -3.50 -4.20 -14.92
C ASP A 562 -4.97 -4.39 -15.28
N THR A 563 -5.77 -4.97 -14.39
CA THR A 563 -7.23 -5.17 -14.57
C THR A 563 -8.07 -3.96 -14.19
N THR A 564 -7.47 -2.91 -13.61
CA THR A 564 -8.20 -1.69 -13.28
C THR A 564 -8.78 -1.07 -14.56
N VAL A 565 -10.11 -0.96 -14.63
CA VAL A 565 -10.82 -0.43 -15.80
C VAL A 565 -10.59 1.08 -15.94
N ILE A 566 -10.38 1.53 -17.18
CA ILE A 566 -10.07 2.92 -17.54
C ILE A 566 -10.99 3.38 -18.68
N THR A 567 -11.41 4.65 -18.65
CA THR A 567 -12.22 5.26 -19.71
C THR A 567 -11.60 5.05 -21.11
N PRO A 568 -12.42 4.80 -22.16
CA PRO A 568 -11.98 4.80 -23.55
C PRO A 568 -11.16 6.06 -23.93
N ALA A 569 -10.21 5.91 -24.85
CA ALA A 569 -9.37 7.01 -25.33
C ALA A 569 -10.05 7.86 -26.42
N LYS A 570 -11.06 7.31 -27.09
CA LYS A 570 -11.86 7.97 -28.14
C LYS A 570 -13.28 8.19 -27.65
N GLN A 571 -14.03 9.07 -28.32
CA GLN A 571 -15.43 9.35 -27.97
C GLN A 571 -16.27 8.08 -27.86
N LYS A 572 -16.07 7.17 -28.81
CA LYS A 572 -16.61 5.80 -28.79
C LYS A 572 -15.48 4.81 -29.07
N GLY A 573 -15.36 3.78 -28.24
CA GLY A 573 -14.32 2.78 -28.35
C GLY A 573 -14.27 1.87 -27.12
N PRO A 574 -13.49 0.79 -27.19
CA PRO A 574 -13.44 -0.17 -26.09
C PRO A 574 -12.87 0.47 -24.82
N LEU A 575 -13.30 -0.08 -23.68
CA LEU A 575 -12.66 0.18 -22.39
C LEU A 575 -11.15 -0.06 -22.49
N ARG A 576 -10.40 0.78 -21.77
CA ARG A 576 -8.98 0.56 -21.52
C ARG A 576 -8.80 -0.07 -20.15
N TYR A 577 -7.60 -0.52 -19.86
CA TYR A 577 -7.24 -1.10 -18.58
C TYR A 577 -5.90 -0.54 -18.11
N GLY A 578 -5.58 -0.64 -16.82
CA GLY A 578 -4.27 -0.26 -16.29
C GLY A 578 -3.12 -0.94 -17.02
N GLY A 579 -3.36 -2.16 -17.53
CA GLY A 579 -2.45 -2.96 -18.34
C GLY A 579 -2.19 -2.40 -19.75
N SER A 580 -3.06 -1.53 -20.24
CA SER A 580 -2.97 -0.98 -21.59
C SER A 580 -1.73 -0.10 -21.74
N LYS A 581 -0.96 -0.30 -22.82
CA LYS A 581 0.26 0.47 -23.12
C LYS A 581 0.07 1.98 -22.97
N SER A 582 -1.00 2.54 -23.54
CA SER A 582 -1.29 3.97 -23.45
C SER A 582 -1.50 4.47 -22.02
N VAL A 583 -2.02 3.62 -21.12
CA VAL A 583 -2.29 3.97 -19.73
C VAL A 583 -0.99 3.96 -18.92
N LYS A 584 -0.14 2.94 -19.12
CA LYS A 584 1.18 2.86 -18.47
C LYS A 584 2.11 4.00 -18.93
N GLU A 585 2.14 4.30 -20.22
CA GLU A 585 2.90 5.41 -20.79
C GLU A 585 2.45 6.77 -20.21
N GLU A 586 1.15 7.00 -20.06
CA GLU A 586 0.64 8.24 -19.46
C GLU A 586 0.93 8.31 -17.96
N GLY A 587 0.83 7.19 -17.22
CA GLY A 587 1.17 7.13 -15.79
C GLY A 587 2.64 7.42 -15.48
N ARG A 588 3.54 7.25 -16.46
CA ARG A 588 4.96 7.61 -16.34
C ARG A 588 5.24 9.08 -16.58
N LYS A 589 4.26 9.90 -16.94
CA LYS A 589 4.49 11.33 -17.13
C LYS A 589 4.51 12.06 -15.78
N ASP A 590 5.40 13.04 -15.65
CA ASP A 590 5.39 13.93 -14.49
C ASP A 590 4.21 14.92 -14.55
N VAL A 591 4.10 15.74 -13.51
CA VAL A 591 3.09 16.80 -13.43
C VAL A 591 3.26 17.84 -14.54
N ASP A 592 4.45 17.99 -15.12
CA ASP A 592 4.75 18.84 -16.27
C ASP A 592 4.33 18.19 -17.62
N GLY A 593 4.05 16.89 -17.63
CA GLY A 593 3.64 16.12 -18.81
C GLY A 593 4.80 15.50 -19.59
N ASN A 594 6.02 15.56 -19.07
CA ASN A 594 7.20 14.95 -19.67
C ASN A 594 7.32 13.50 -19.22
N GLU A 595 7.94 12.65 -20.06
CA GLU A 595 8.32 11.31 -19.61
C GLU A 595 9.20 11.41 -18.36
N ALA A 596 8.75 10.77 -17.29
CA ALA A 596 9.43 10.74 -16.01
C ALA A 596 9.90 9.32 -15.69
N GLY A 597 10.90 9.25 -14.82
CA GLY A 597 11.55 8.00 -14.50
C GLY A 597 12.74 7.71 -15.40
N PHE A 598 13.30 6.53 -15.19
CA PHE A 598 14.63 6.17 -15.69
C PHE A 598 14.59 4.98 -16.66
N MET A 599 13.39 4.49 -16.93
CA MET A 599 13.11 3.40 -17.86
C MET A 599 11.89 3.78 -18.69
N THR A 600 11.95 3.52 -19.99
CA THR A 600 10.78 3.61 -20.87
C THR A 600 9.79 2.51 -20.51
N GLU A 601 8.52 2.71 -20.84
CA GLU A 601 7.51 1.66 -20.61
C GLU A 601 7.85 0.37 -21.35
N GLN A 602 8.50 0.45 -22.52
CA GLN A 602 8.96 -0.74 -23.23
C GLN A 602 10.04 -1.51 -22.46
N GLN A 603 10.97 -0.79 -21.80
CA GLN A 603 11.99 -1.42 -20.97
C GLN A 603 11.38 -2.08 -19.73
N VAL A 604 10.37 -1.44 -19.12
CA VAL A 604 9.67 -2.02 -17.96
C VAL A 604 8.79 -3.20 -18.37
N ALA A 605 8.01 -3.09 -19.44
CA ALA A 605 7.22 -4.20 -19.97
C ALA A 605 8.13 -5.40 -20.22
N LYS A 606 9.28 -5.21 -20.87
CA LYS A 606 10.26 -6.31 -21.05
C LYS A 606 10.74 -6.92 -19.71
N ALA A 607 10.97 -6.08 -18.70
CA ALA A 607 11.40 -6.56 -17.38
C ALA A 607 10.32 -7.37 -16.63
N VAL A 608 9.04 -7.00 -16.79
CA VAL A 608 7.90 -7.57 -16.06
C VAL A 608 7.24 -8.74 -16.82
N ASP A 609 7.05 -8.59 -18.13
CA ASP A 609 6.24 -9.45 -19.01
C ASP A 609 6.93 -10.77 -19.35
N GLU A 610 8.26 -10.78 -19.52
CA GLU A 610 8.99 -12.01 -19.85
C GLU A 610 8.96 -13.08 -18.73
N LYS A 611 8.38 -12.79 -17.55
CA LYS A 611 8.56 -13.61 -16.33
C LYS A 611 7.36 -13.69 -15.36
N THR A 612 6.19 -13.17 -15.69
CA THR A 612 5.03 -13.17 -14.78
C THR A 612 3.88 -13.99 -15.36
N PRO A 613 3.44 -15.07 -14.71
CA PRO A 613 2.24 -15.82 -15.13
C PRO A 613 1.00 -14.92 -15.18
N ASP A 614 0.19 -15.08 -16.22
CA ASP A 614 -1.11 -14.41 -16.33
C ASP A 614 -2.11 -15.01 -15.35
N ALA A 615 -2.82 -14.15 -14.61
CA ALA A 615 -3.87 -14.62 -13.72
C ALA A 615 -5.06 -15.13 -14.54
N PRO A 616 -5.60 -16.31 -14.22
CA PRO A 616 -6.70 -16.89 -14.98
C PRO A 616 -8.04 -16.23 -14.67
N ASP A 617 -8.99 -16.40 -15.57
CA ASP A 617 -10.37 -15.97 -15.35
C ASP A 617 -11.07 -16.88 -14.33
N VAL A 618 -11.62 -16.25 -13.29
CA VAL A 618 -12.34 -16.90 -12.18
C VAL A 618 -13.72 -16.26 -11.95
N GLN A 619 -14.28 -15.58 -12.97
CA GLN A 619 -15.55 -14.87 -12.83
C GLN A 619 -16.71 -15.80 -12.44
N ARG A 620 -16.75 -17.07 -12.89
CA ARG A 620 -17.85 -17.98 -12.52
C ARG A 620 -17.78 -18.31 -11.03
N THR A 621 -16.60 -18.63 -10.52
CA THR A 621 -16.34 -18.89 -9.10
C THR A 621 -16.72 -17.69 -8.24
N LEU A 622 -16.27 -16.49 -8.61
CA LEU A 622 -16.61 -15.26 -7.89
C LEU A 622 -18.11 -14.96 -7.92
N GLY A 623 -18.76 -15.14 -9.07
CA GLY A 623 -20.20 -14.89 -9.22
C GLY A 623 -21.09 -15.84 -8.42
N LEU A 624 -20.66 -17.09 -8.22
CA LEU A 624 -21.42 -18.11 -7.49
C LEU A 624 -21.15 -18.11 -5.98
N LEU A 625 -19.91 -17.83 -5.57
CA LEU A 625 -19.45 -18.07 -4.19
C LEU A 625 -19.00 -16.80 -3.46
N GLY A 626 -18.80 -15.68 -4.16
CA GLY A 626 -18.29 -14.43 -3.58
C GLY A 626 -19.19 -13.83 -2.49
N SER A 627 -20.49 -13.68 -2.76
CA SER A 627 -21.44 -13.15 -1.76
C SER A 627 -21.54 -14.07 -0.54
N ARG A 628 -21.55 -15.39 -0.78
CA ARG A 628 -21.61 -16.38 0.30
C ARG A 628 -20.36 -16.34 1.17
N PHE A 629 -19.19 -16.11 0.59
CA PHE A 629 -17.95 -15.94 1.33
C PHE A 629 -18.02 -14.73 2.26
N ARG A 630 -18.53 -13.60 1.78
CA ARG A 630 -18.73 -12.40 2.62
C ARG A 630 -19.66 -12.67 3.81
N GLU A 631 -20.77 -13.37 3.60
CA GLU A 631 -21.68 -13.78 4.68
C GLU A 631 -20.97 -14.64 5.73
N VAL A 632 -20.19 -15.63 5.28
CA VAL A 632 -19.40 -16.51 6.14
C VAL A 632 -18.40 -15.72 6.98
N LEU A 633 -17.71 -14.74 6.38
CA LEU A 633 -16.76 -13.88 7.08
C LEU A 633 -17.44 -12.95 8.11
N ALA A 634 -18.65 -12.50 7.82
CA ALA A 634 -19.43 -11.62 8.70
C ALA A 634 -20.12 -12.33 9.88
N GLY A 635 -19.90 -13.64 10.05
CA GLY A 635 -20.45 -14.42 11.17
C GLY A 635 -21.63 -15.33 10.83
N GLY A 636 -21.99 -15.46 9.54
CA GLY A 636 -23.03 -16.37 9.04
C GLY A 636 -24.39 -15.73 8.82
#